data_AF-A0A6N7TME0-F1
#
_entry.id   AF-A0A6N7TME0-F1
#
_cell.length_a   1.000
_cell.length_b   1.000
_cell.length_c   1.000
_cell.angle_alpha   90.00
_cell.angle_beta   90.00
_cell.angle_gamma   90.00
#
_symmetry.space_group_name_H-M   'P 1'
#
loop_
_entity.id
_entity.type
_entity.pdbx_description
1 polymer ?
#
loop_
_entity_poly.entity_id
_entity_poly.type
_entity_poly.pdbx_seq_one_letter_code
_entity_poly.pdbx_strand_id
1 'polypeptide(L)'
;MKKISRKSFLKLASAAAMSGITASALAACNAASGSTAASSAAAKYTPGTYTATAKGMSDITMTATFSETAITDIQLDLSGETDSIGQAAKDDLIKQLLEAQNSTIDGVSGATITSDAVKQCMNDCITQAMGGTAVSAPEASEQASSWRTAPEAIPDSEITKTYDVDVAIIGMGYAGLSCYRELAEEGKNVLVLEAMPRESWWTVGHDIGHINSDYLLSHGVPKVDEVEFVNNWMMQTHGKANTALVMKFAKNSGSTVDWWLDKINPDTLAKTRIQFWPDNEYTVHQLNNGMHYYTGTLEWWENYWENPASGEKNNNTAGQLELKDLSWDNYNYVEENFSDNATALFGTKGVQLVIDGAKVTGVIAQDGDGNYLKINAKNGVVLAGGGFGGNKEMMDDLLPDIKRLFTKDEDFFAPFGRDGSTIQMGVWAGGRLEGDISTMNFDSMTVPDYLPGPLWVDENGQRFQNEAFAGPEINGFFMARAKRGNITSIYDSTYETQILRGFPGHQAFEYDMPAVVEAMKGNFEAAKAAGAEGANGWYCADTIEQLAEYIGVEPAALSATVEQYNKVCAEGYDSDFAKDPHFLNAVAKAPFYAHVTTPSLGFALVTTGGFVTTNDQQVLNEDYQPIEGLYASGNTCGMRFGPEYITPIPGVSIGMCLTLGRELGKYLAAK
;
A
#
# COMPACT_ATOMS: atom_id res chain seq x y z
N MET A 1 -37.25 -20.75 17.13
CA MET A 1 -36.02 -20.54 16.32
C MET A 1 -34.89 -20.19 17.26
N LYS A 2 -33.87 -21.05 17.39
CA LYS A 2 -32.75 -20.90 18.32
C LYS A 2 -31.73 -19.91 17.74
N LYS A 3 -31.29 -18.94 18.55
CA LYS A 3 -30.23 -17.97 18.24
C LYS A 3 -28.90 -18.69 18.02
N ILE A 4 -28.28 -18.49 16.86
CA ILE A 4 -26.92 -18.94 16.56
C ILE A 4 -25.96 -17.86 17.04
N SER A 5 -24.93 -18.24 17.81
CA SER A 5 -23.91 -17.32 18.33
C SER A 5 -22.76 -17.11 17.34
N ARG A 6 -22.16 -15.92 17.34
CA ARG A 6 -21.03 -15.47 16.49
C ARG A 6 -19.84 -16.45 16.41
N LYS A 7 -19.64 -17.35 17.37
CA LYS A 7 -18.56 -18.36 17.34
C LYS A 7 -18.78 -19.52 16.36
N SER A 8 -20.00 -19.73 15.88
CA SER A 8 -20.32 -20.82 14.94
C SER A 8 -20.21 -20.42 13.47
N PHE A 9 -20.16 -19.11 13.17
CA PHE A 9 -20.03 -18.60 11.80
C PHE A 9 -18.58 -18.66 11.30
N LEU A 10 -17.59 -18.49 12.19
CA LEU A 10 -16.16 -18.48 11.85
C LEU A 10 -15.53 -19.86 11.60
N LYS A 11 -16.25 -20.96 11.82
CA LYS A 11 -15.77 -22.33 11.53
C LYS A 11 -16.24 -22.91 10.19
N LEU A 12 -17.08 -22.20 9.45
CA LEU A 12 -17.63 -22.65 8.17
C LEU A 12 -16.98 -21.99 6.95
N ALA A 13 -16.11 -20.99 7.15
CA ALA A 13 -15.42 -20.28 6.06
C ALA A 13 -13.98 -20.80 5.80
N SER A 14 -13.50 -21.80 6.53
CA SER A 14 -12.11 -22.29 6.46
C SER A 14 -11.95 -23.76 6.01
N ALA A 15 -12.98 -24.34 5.37
CA ALA A 15 -12.97 -25.75 4.95
C ALA A 15 -13.35 -25.97 3.47
N ALA A 16 -12.91 -25.08 2.58
CA ALA A 16 -13.10 -25.23 1.14
C ALA A 16 -11.90 -24.73 0.33
N ALA A 17 -10.70 -25.20 0.65
CA ALA A 17 -9.53 -25.17 -0.24
C ALA A 17 -8.42 -26.03 0.37
N MET A 18 -8.43 -27.35 0.10
CA MET A 18 -7.26 -28.25 0.04
C MET A 18 -7.74 -29.69 0.09
N SER A 19 -8.09 -30.25 -1.07
CA SER A 19 -8.11 -31.69 -1.28
C SER A 19 -7.99 -31.99 -2.78
N GLY A 20 -6.78 -32.32 -3.21
CA GLY A 20 -6.55 -32.84 -4.55
C GLY A 20 -5.07 -33.14 -4.79
N ILE A 21 -4.82 -34.36 -5.28
CA ILE A 21 -3.57 -34.84 -5.92
C ILE A 21 -2.53 -35.39 -4.90
N THR A 22 -2.75 -36.60 -4.36
CA THR A 22 -2.39 -37.95 -4.88
C THR A 22 -0.95 -38.38 -4.58
N ALA A 23 -0.85 -39.32 -3.65
CA ALA A 23 0.22 -40.29 -3.55
C ALA A 23 0.22 -41.21 -4.77
N SER A 24 1.40 -41.42 -5.37
CA SER A 24 2.02 -42.72 -5.71
C SER A 24 2.94 -42.63 -6.93
N ALA A 25 4.24 -42.88 -6.74
CA ALA A 25 4.99 -43.97 -7.38
C ALA A 25 6.51 -43.72 -7.33
N LEU A 26 7.23 -44.55 -6.58
CA LEU A 26 8.53 -45.12 -6.97
C LEU A 26 8.69 -46.41 -6.13
N ALA A 27 8.21 -47.54 -6.64
CA ALA A 27 8.94 -48.50 -7.49
C ALA A 27 9.41 -49.69 -6.65
N ALA A 28 8.72 -50.82 -6.82
CA ALA A 28 9.17 -52.14 -6.40
C ALA A 28 9.77 -52.85 -7.61
N CYS A 29 11.00 -53.34 -7.49
CA CYS A 29 11.45 -54.58 -8.10
C CYS A 29 12.69 -55.11 -7.35
N ASN A 30 12.60 -56.37 -6.97
CA ASN A 30 13.47 -57.14 -6.09
C ASN A 30 14.27 -58.14 -6.94
N ALA A 31 15.55 -58.41 -6.65
CA ALA A 31 16.17 -59.76 -6.75
C ALA A 31 17.70 -59.79 -6.45
N ALA A 32 18.01 -60.33 -5.27
CA ALA A 32 19.04 -61.33 -4.92
C ALA A 32 20.46 -61.35 -5.55
N SER A 33 21.49 -61.25 -4.69
CA SER A 33 22.34 -62.40 -4.28
C SER A 33 23.36 -61.96 -3.22
N GLY A 34 23.61 -62.81 -2.23
CA GLY A 34 24.21 -62.43 -0.95
C GLY A 34 25.74 -62.46 -0.84
N SER A 35 26.23 -61.76 0.17
CA SER A 35 27.39 -62.16 0.98
C SER A 35 27.40 -61.33 2.27
N THR A 36 27.66 -61.99 3.38
CA THR A 36 27.71 -61.46 4.75
C THR A 36 28.89 -60.51 4.97
N ALA A 37 28.60 -59.29 5.41
CA ALA A 37 29.48 -58.48 6.24
C ALA A 37 28.62 -57.69 7.22
N ALA A 38 28.93 -57.78 8.51
CA ALA A 38 28.31 -56.95 9.53
C ALA A 38 28.59 -55.48 9.21
N SER A 39 27.56 -54.77 8.76
CA SER A 39 27.63 -53.32 8.57
C SER A 39 27.61 -52.66 9.93
N SER A 40 28.78 -52.27 10.44
CA SER A 40 28.86 -51.20 11.43
C SER A 40 28.09 -50.00 10.87
N ALA A 41 27.09 -49.50 11.60
CA ALA A 41 26.50 -48.21 11.29
C ALA A 41 27.64 -47.19 11.19
N ALA A 42 27.68 -46.42 10.11
CA ALA A 42 28.71 -45.40 9.94
C ALA A 42 28.66 -44.45 11.15
N ALA A 43 29.82 -44.19 11.77
CA ALA A 43 29.92 -43.26 12.88
C ALA A 43 29.38 -41.89 12.43
N LYS A 44 28.30 -41.44 13.08
CA LYS A 44 27.56 -40.21 12.79
C LYS A 44 28.10 -39.04 13.62
N TYR A 45 28.56 -39.32 14.83
CA TYR A 45 29.05 -38.33 15.78
C TYR A 45 30.44 -38.70 16.29
N THR A 46 31.22 -37.68 16.66
CA THR A 46 32.39 -37.84 17.51
C THR A 46 31.88 -38.12 18.93
N PRO A 47 32.21 -39.27 19.55
CA PRO A 47 31.74 -39.59 20.90
C PRO A 47 32.25 -38.56 21.91
N GLY A 48 31.36 -38.09 22.78
CA GLY A 48 31.70 -37.06 23.75
C GLY A 48 30.48 -36.37 24.34
N THR A 49 30.75 -35.44 25.25
CA THR A 49 29.74 -34.59 25.86
C THR A 49 29.95 -33.17 25.37
N TYR A 50 28.89 -32.56 24.87
CA TYR A 50 28.89 -31.24 24.27
C TYR A 50 27.91 -30.33 25.02
N THR A 51 28.24 -29.05 25.09
CA THR A 51 27.46 -28.08 25.85
C THR A 51 27.11 -26.90 24.95
N ALA A 52 25.86 -26.48 25.00
CA ALA A 52 25.35 -25.33 24.28
C ALA A 52 24.47 -24.48 25.19
N THR A 53 24.46 -23.18 24.95
CA THR A 53 23.61 -22.22 25.65
C THR A 53 22.83 -21.42 24.62
N ALA A 54 21.53 -21.28 24.82
CA ALA A 54 20.62 -20.50 23.97
C ALA A 54 19.76 -19.58 24.83
N LYS A 55 19.23 -18.52 24.20
CA LYS A 55 18.42 -17.52 24.89
C LYS A 55 16.94 -17.93 24.93
N GLY A 56 16.43 -18.21 26.13
CA GLY A 56 15.00 -18.30 26.44
C GLY A 56 14.50 -17.02 27.12
N MET A 57 13.62 -17.15 28.11
CA MET A 57 13.32 -16.03 29.05
C MET A 57 14.56 -15.67 29.90
N SER A 58 15.43 -16.64 30.10
CA SER A 58 16.76 -16.61 30.69
C SER A 58 17.74 -17.38 29.81
N ASP A 59 19.01 -17.43 30.19
CA ASP A 59 19.97 -18.27 29.47
C ASP A 59 19.73 -19.74 29.83
N ILE A 60 19.46 -20.56 28.82
CA ILE A 60 19.20 -21.99 28.96
C ILE A 60 20.44 -22.74 28.53
N THR A 61 20.97 -23.61 29.39
CA THR A 61 22.17 -24.40 29.09
C THR A 61 21.82 -25.88 28.97
N MET A 62 22.23 -26.52 27.88
CA MET A 62 22.08 -27.96 27.66
C MET A 62 23.46 -28.61 27.56
N THR A 63 23.60 -29.76 28.19
CA THR A 63 24.73 -30.67 28.03
C THR A 63 24.22 -32.00 27.51
N ALA A 64 24.62 -32.38 26.30
CA ALA A 64 24.20 -33.63 25.66
C ALA A 64 25.41 -34.57 25.42
N THR A 65 25.22 -35.86 25.69
CA THR A 65 26.25 -36.89 25.50
C THR A 65 25.91 -37.75 24.28
N PHE A 66 26.92 -38.01 23.46
CA PHE A 66 26.81 -38.73 22.20
C PHE A 66 27.71 -39.97 22.21
N SER A 67 27.17 -41.08 21.71
CA SER A 67 27.97 -42.21 21.21
C SER A 67 28.31 -41.97 19.74
N GLU A 68 29.00 -42.92 19.10
CA GLU A 68 29.28 -42.84 17.65
C GLU A 68 28.00 -42.75 16.80
N THR A 69 26.84 -43.14 17.33
CA THR A 69 25.60 -43.28 16.54
C THR A 69 24.34 -42.68 17.18
N ALA A 70 24.38 -42.26 18.45
CA ALA A 70 23.18 -41.86 19.19
C ALA A 70 23.45 -40.77 20.23
N ILE A 71 22.38 -40.05 20.59
CA ILE A 71 22.32 -39.17 21.75
C ILE A 71 21.92 -40.03 22.95
N THR A 72 22.79 -40.13 23.95
CA THR A 72 22.65 -41.08 25.06
C THR A 72 22.21 -40.44 26.37
N ASP A 73 22.45 -39.13 26.54
CA ASP A 73 22.07 -38.39 27.74
C ASP A 73 21.87 -36.91 27.43
N ILE A 74 20.95 -36.25 28.14
CA ILE A 74 20.67 -34.81 28.04
C ILE A 74 20.45 -34.25 29.44
N GLN A 75 21.25 -33.25 29.81
CA GLN A 75 21.06 -32.43 31.00
C GLN A 75 20.65 -31.03 30.55
N LEU A 76 19.57 -30.51 31.11
CA LEU A 76 19.01 -29.21 30.72
C LEU A 76 18.80 -28.32 31.94
N ASP A 77 19.41 -27.14 31.95
CA ASP A 77 19.21 -26.12 32.97
C ASP A 77 18.20 -25.07 32.49
N LEU A 78 17.03 -25.04 33.15
CA LEU A 78 15.96 -24.07 32.94
C LEU A 78 15.70 -23.22 34.20
N SER A 79 16.63 -23.19 35.15
CA SER A 79 16.40 -22.59 36.48
C SER A 79 16.10 -21.08 36.46
N GLY A 80 16.41 -20.38 35.36
CA GLY A 80 16.03 -18.98 35.14
C GLY A 80 14.68 -18.79 34.42
N GLU A 81 14.04 -19.85 33.94
CA GLU A 81 12.73 -19.77 33.30
C GLU A 81 11.59 -19.72 34.34
N THR A 82 10.42 -19.23 33.93
CA THR A 82 9.23 -19.18 34.79
C THR A 82 8.86 -20.58 35.31
N ASP A 83 8.86 -20.77 36.63
CA ASP A 83 8.62 -22.06 37.32
C ASP A 83 7.39 -22.82 36.78
N SER A 84 6.24 -22.14 36.65
CA SER A 84 4.97 -22.77 36.27
C SER A 84 4.82 -23.06 34.78
N ILE A 85 5.80 -22.70 33.95
CA ILE A 85 5.72 -22.77 32.49
C ILE A 85 6.98 -23.43 31.92
N GLY A 86 8.12 -22.74 31.96
CA GLY A 86 9.36 -23.19 31.31
C GLY A 86 10.03 -24.33 32.08
N GLN A 87 10.15 -24.21 33.41
CA GLN A 87 10.73 -25.29 34.23
C GLN A 87 9.83 -26.54 34.25
N ALA A 88 8.51 -26.36 34.27
CA ALA A 88 7.54 -27.45 34.21
C ALA A 88 7.64 -28.27 32.90
N ALA A 89 8.17 -27.69 31.82
CA ALA A 89 8.34 -28.35 30.52
C ALA A 89 9.62 -29.21 30.42
N LYS A 90 10.53 -29.14 31.39
CA LYS A 90 11.88 -29.73 31.31
C LYS A 90 11.90 -31.21 30.96
N ASP A 91 11.17 -32.03 31.73
CA ASP A 91 11.22 -33.49 31.59
C ASP A 91 10.59 -33.96 30.27
N ASP A 92 9.54 -33.28 29.82
CA ASP A 92 8.86 -33.60 28.57
C ASP A 92 9.74 -33.27 27.36
N LEU A 93 10.43 -32.12 27.39
CA LEU A 93 11.39 -31.72 26.35
C LEU A 93 12.60 -32.68 26.29
N ILE A 94 13.20 -33.06 27.43
CA ILE A 94 14.30 -34.03 27.46
C ILE A 94 13.86 -35.37 26.85
N LYS A 95 12.67 -35.85 27.25
CA LYS A 95 12.11 -37.10 26.73
C LYS A 95 11.91 -37.05 25.22
N GLN A 96 11.28 -35.99 24.70
CA GLN A 96 11.05 -35.83 23.27
C GLN A 96 12.38 -35.81 22.48
N LEU A 97 13.42 -35.17 23.00
CA LEU A 97 14.73 -35.12 22.34
C LEU A 97 15.45 -36.48 22.32
N LEU A 98 15.41 -37.23 23.44
CA LEU A 98 15.97 -38.58 23.50
C LEU A 98 15.20 -39.56 22.59
N GLU A 99 13.88 -39.38 22.43
CA GLU A 99 13.07 -40.18 21.51
C GLU A 99 13.33 -39.80 20.04
N ALA A 100 13.41 -38.52 19.72
CA ALA A 100 13.61 -38.01 18.36
C ALA A 100 15.05 -38.23 17.85
N GLN A 101 16.05 -38.29 18.73
CA GLN A 101 17.47 -38.37 18.39
C GLN A 101 17.94 -37.23 17.46
N ASN A 102 17.24 -36.09 17.49
CA ASN A 102 17.51 -34.86 16.76
C ASN A 102 16.82 -33.66 17.46
N SER A 103 16.98 -32.43 16.94
CA SER A 103 16.41 -31.19 17.51
C SER A 103 14.95 -30.91 17.12
N THR A 104 14.35 -31.69 16.23
CA THR A 104 12.96 -31.52 15.75
C THR A 104 12.00 -32.23 16.70
N ILE A 105 11.53 -31.48 17.69
CA ILE A 105 10.53 -31.90 18.68
C ILE A 105 9.33 -30.94 18.67
N ASP A 106 8.21 -31.34 19.24
CA ASP A 106 7.04 -30.48 19.37
C ASP A 106 7.27 -29.42 20.47
N GLY A 107 6.69 -28.23 20.29
CA GLY A 107 6.71 -27.20 21.32
C GLY A 107 5.75 -27.55 22.46
N VAL A 108 6.11 -27.23 23.70
CA VAL A 108 5.19 -27.33 24.84
C VAL A 108 4.27 -26.11 24.84
N SER A 109 2.96 -26.35 24.80
CA SER A 109 1.95 -25.27 24.77
C SER A 109 2.10 -24.33 25.97
N GLY A 110 2.23 -23.04 25.70
CA GLY A 110 2.50 -22.01 26.72
C GLY A 110 3.99 -21.78 27.04
N ALA A 111 4.90 -22.65 26.60
CA ALA A 111 6.35 -22.56 26.82
C ALA A 111 7.13 -22.50 25.48
N THR A 112 6.58 -21.79 24.48
CA THR A 112 7.15 -21.74 23.11
C THR A 112 8.59 -21.23 23.09
N ILE A 113 8.88 -20.14 23.79
CA ILE A 113 10.22 -19.53 23.81
C ILE A 113 11.25 -20.47 24.46
N THR A 114 10.89 -21.10 25.58
CA THR A 114 11.72 -22.14 26.22
C THR A 114 11.92 -23.34 25.29
N SER A 115 10.86 -23.78 24.59
CA SER A 115 10.92 -24.92 23.66
C SER A 115 11.86 -24.65 22.49
N ASP A 116 11.82 -23.45 21.91
CA ASP A 116 12.66 -23.10 20.77
C ASP A 116 14.14 -22.94 21.16
N ALA A 117 14.41 -22.36 22.33
CA ALA A 117 15.77 -22.31 22.89
C ALA A 117 16.35 -23.72 23.15
N VAL A 118 15.52 -24.66 23.61
CA VAL A 118 15.92 -26.05 23.83
C VAL A 118 16.23 -26.79 22.51
N LYS A 119 15.43 -26.55 21.45
CA LYS A 119 15.72 -27.09 20.10
C LYS A 119 17.05 -26.55 19.57
N GLN A 120 17.31 -25.25 19.77
CA GLN A 120 18.56 -24.61 19.37
C GLN A 120 19.76 -25.23 20.11
N CYS A 121 19.70 -25.32 21.44
CA CYS A 121 20.72 -25.98 22.24
C CYS A 121 21.03 -27.41 21.76
N MET A 122 20.00 -28.19 21.41
CA MET A 122 20.21 -29.53 20.87
C MET A 122 20.89 -29.50 19.50
N ASN A 123 20.46 -28.61 18.60
CA ASN A 123 21.07 -28.46 17.28
C ASN A 123 22.57 -28.09 17.37
N ASP A 124 22.92 -27.23 18.32
CA ASP A 124 24.30 -26.81 18.54
C ASP A 124 25.15 -27.94 19.13
N CYS A 125 24.62 -28.70 20.09
CA CYS A 125 25.28 -29.91 20.59
C CYS A 125 25.51 -30.96 19.50
N ILE A 126 24.52 -31.19 18.61
CA ILE A 126 24.65 -32.07 17.45
C ILE A 126 25.73 -31.56 16.49
N THR A 127 25.74 -30.27 16.20
CA THR A 127 26.72 -29.63 15.32
C THR A 127 28.14 -29.79 15.86
N GLN A 128 28.34 -29.57 17.16
CA GLN A 128 29.63 -29.80 17.82
C GLN A 128 30.07 -31.27 17.74
N ALA A 129 29.15 -32.20 17.96
CA ALA A 129 29.42 -33.63 17.87
C ALA A 129 29.80 -34.08 16.44
N MET A 130 29.32 -33.37 15.41
CA MET A 130 29.66 -33.61 14.00
C MET A 130 30.93 -32.89 13.54
N GLY A 131 31.65 -32.19 14.43
CA GLY A 131 32.88 -31.46 14.10
C GLY A 131 32.65 -30.07 13.50
N GLY A 132 31.42 -29.56 13.53
CA GLY A 132 31.10 -28.18 13.19
C GLY A 132 31.37 -27.22 14.36
N THR A 133 31.57 -25.94 14.07
CA THR A 133 31.60 -24.89 15.10
C THR A 133 30.17 -24.53 15.47
N ALA A 134 29.85 -24.53 16.77
CA ALA A 134 28.55 -24.07 17.25
C ALA A 134 28.35 -22.62 16.82
N VAL A 135 27.29 -22.36 16.07
CA VAL A 135 26.89 -21.00 15.69
C VAL A 135 26.20 -20.45 16.92
N SER A 136 26.86 -19.55 17.66
CA SER A 136 26.11 -18.70 18.58
C SER A 136 25.01 -18.05 17.76
N ALA A 137 23.76 -18.16 18.22
CA ALA A 137 22.64 -17.48 17.59
C ALA A 137 23.11 -16.06 17.25
N PRO A 138 22.92 -15.59 16.00
CA PRO A 138 23.27 -14.22 15.69
C PRO A 138 22.61 -13.34 16.76
N GLU A 139 23.40 -12.45 17.39
CA GLU A 139 22.81 -11.21 17.92
C GLU A 139 21.80 -10.77 16.88
N ALA A 140 20.55 -10.49 17.27
CA ALA A 140 19.45 -10.22 16.36
C ALA A 140 19.85 -9.16 15.30
N SER A 141 20.50 -9.62 14.24
CA SER A 141 20.40 -9.08 12.92
C SER A 141 18.97 -9.38 12.55
N GLU A 142 18.18 -8.33 12.30
CA GLU A 142 16.91 -8.44 11.62
C GLU A 142 17.02 -9.57 10.59
N GLN A 143 16.29 -10.65 10.82
CA GLN A 143 16.27 -11.76 9.88
C GLN A 143 15.73 -11.16 8.59
N ALA A 144 16.61 -10.91 7.61
CA ALA A 144 16.25 -10.18 6.40
C ALA A 144 15.01 -10.83 5.79
N SER A 145 13.97 -10.02 5.56
CA SER A 145 12.69 -10.51 5.05
C SER A 145 12.89 -11.36 3.80
N SER A 146 12.18 -12.47 3.70
CA SER A 146 12.37 -13.52 2.70
C SER A 146 12.29 -12.96 1.27
N TRP A 147 11.44 -11.97 1.04
CA TRP A 147 11.30 -11.27 -0.24
C TRP A 147 12.58 -10.61 -0.76
N ARG A 148 13.54 -10.27 0.12
CA ARG A 148 14.83 -9.66 -0.27
C ARG A 148 15.83 -10.68 -0.81
N THR A 149 15.57 -11.97 -0.62
CA THR A 149 16.44 -13.05 -1.11
C THR A 149 16.02 -13.43 -2.53
N ALA A 150 16.97 -13.38 -3.46
CA ALA A 150 16.73 -13.78 -4.84
C ALA A 150 16.45 -15.30 -4.93
N PRO A 151 15.53 -15.75 -5.80
CA PRO A 151 15.35 -17.17 -6.08
C PRO A 151 16.58 -17.75 -6.79
N GLU A 152 16.66 -19.09 -6.83
CA GLU A 152 17.66 -19.78 -7.65
C GLU A 152 17.57 -19.36 -9.13
N ALA A 153 18.71 -19.36 -9.82
CA ALA A 153 18.76 -19.01 -11.22
C ALA A 153 17.99 -20.02 -12.08
N ILE A 154 17.04 -19.53 -12.88
CA ILE A 154 16.34 -20.36 -13.86
C ILE A 154 17.34 -20.71 -14.97
N PRO A 155 17.61 -22.00 -15.23
CA PRO A 155 18.62 -22.40 -16.21
C PRO A 155 18.12 -22.19 -17.63
N ASP A 156 19.04 -21.86 -18.55
CA ASP A 156 18.72 -21.67 -19.98
C ASP A 156 18.02 -22.90 -20.62
N SER A 157 18.20 -24.10 -20.06
CA SER A 157 17.53 -25.33 -20.51
C SER A 157 16.02 -25.37 -20.26
N GLU A 158 15.51 -24.54 -19.34
CA GLU A 158 14.08 -24.42 -19.04
C GLU A 158 13.41 -23.30 -19.87
N ILE A 159 14.19 -22.52 -20.62
CA ILE A 159 13.67 -21.47 -21.49
C ILE A 159 13.04 -22.08 -22.73
N THR A 160 11.75 -21.84 -22.91
CA THR A 160 10.96 -22.38 -24.03
C THR A 160 10.95 -21.44 -25.24
N LYS A 161 11.16 -20.13 -25.01
CA LYS A 161 11.18 -19.12 -26.07
C LYS A 161 12.03 -17.92 -25.65
N THR A 162 12.72 -17.34 -26.63
CA THR A 162 13.52 -16.13 -26.47
C THR A 162 13.00 -15.02 -27.38
N TYR A 163 12.96 -13.80 -26.85
CA TYR A 163 12.67 -12.57 -27.57
C TYR A 163 13.87 -11.63 -27.47
N ASP A 164 14.21 -10.96 -28.56
CA ASP A 164 15.22 -9.90 -28.60
C ASP A 164 14.54 -8.58 -28.93
N VAL A 165 14.63 -7.62 -28.01
CA VAL A 165 13.94 -6.32 -28.10
C VAL A 165 14.88 -5.17 -27.76
N ASP A 166 14.51 -3.96 -28.17
CA ASP A 166 15.19 -2.75 -27.70
C ASP A 166 14.88 -2.53 -26.22
N VAL A 167 13.61 -2.65 -25.81
CA VAL A 167 13.17 -2.42 -24.43
C VAL A 167 12.18 -3.51 -23.99
N ALA A 168 12.37 -4.02 -22.77
CA ALA A 168 11.41 -4.88 -22.10
C ALA A 168 10.74 -4.12 -20.95
N ILE A 169 9.42 -4.20 -20.82
CA ILE A 169 8.63 -3.53 -19.78
C ILE A 169 7.91 -4.59 -18.95
N ILE A 170 7.96 -4.47 -17.62
CA ILE A 170 7.28 -5.38 -16.70
C ILE A 170 6.14 -4.63 -16.01
N GLY A 171 4.89 -4.99 -16.34
CA GLY A 171 3.66 -4.38 -15.87
C GLY A 171 3.07 -3.40 -16.89
N MET A 172 1.79 -3.57 -17.23
CA MET A 172 1.07 -2.71 -18.17
C MET A 172 0.00 -1.87 -17.45
N GLY A 173 0.37 -1.28 -16.32
CA GLY A 173 -0.40 -0.18 -15.72
C GLY A 173 -0.17 1.14 -16.48
N TYR A 174 -0.69 2.27 -15.98
CA TYR A 174 -0.56 3.58 -16.63
C TYR A 174 0.88 3.95 -17.05
N ALA A 175 1.86 3.71 -16.18
CA ALA A 175 3.26 4.02 -16.48
C ALA A 175 3.85 3.09 -17.55
N GLY A 176 3.61 1.78 -17.42
CA GLY A 176 4.07 0.79 -18.38
C GLY A 176 3.43 0.95 -19.76
N LEU A 177 2.11 1.19 -19.81
CA LEU A 177 1.38 1.44 -21.04
C LEU A 177 1.79 2.75 -21.72
N SER A 178 2.02 3.82 -20.95
CA SER A 178 2.51 5.08 -21.52
C SER A 178 3.92 4.94 -22.11
N CYS A 179 4.81 4.22 -21.42
CA CYS A 179 6.15 3.91 -21.92
C CYS A 179 6.08 3.03 -23.18
N TYR A 180 5.23 2.00 -23.16
CA TYR A 180 5.01 1.07 -24.27
C TYR A 180 4.49 1.79 -25.52
N ARG A 181 3.45 2.61 -25.38
CA ARG A 181 2.88 3.39 -26.48
C ARG A 181 3.88 4.37 -27.06
N GLU A 182 4.59 5.14 -26.22
CA GLU A 182 5.60 6.10 -26.70
C GLU A 182 6.72 5.38 -27.49
N LEU A 183 7.23 4.26 -26.98
CA LEU A 183 8.26 3.47 -27.68
C LEU A 183 7.76 2.89 -29.00
N ALA A 184 6.50 2.45 -29.04
CA ALA A 184 5.86 1.95 -30.26
C ALA A 184 5.75 3.05 -31.32
N GLU A 185 5.28 4.25 -30.94
CA GLU A 185 5.16 5.43 -31.80
C GLU A 185 6.53 5.90 -32.32
N GLU A 186 7.59 5.77 -31.52
CA GLU A 186 8.99 6.04 -31.90
C GLU A 186 9.63 4.91 -32.74
N GLY A 187 8.87 3.85 -33.07
CA GLY A 187 9.32 2.76 -33.94
C GLY A 187 10.34 1.82 -33.30
N LYS A 188 10.44 1.78 -31.97
CA LYS A 188 11.32 0.84 -31.25
C LYS A 188 10.69 -0.55 -31.18
N ASN A 189 11.53 -1.58 -31.17
CA ASN A 189 11.09 -2.94 -30.89
C ASN A 189 10.89 -3.09 -29.37
N VAL A 190 9.64 -3.10 -28.92
CA VAL A 190 9.28 -3.09 -27.49
C VAL A 190 8.39 -4.27 -27.14
N LEU A 191 8.66 -4.88 -25.98
CA LEU A 191 7.80 -5.92 -25.41
C LEU A 191 7.37 -5.57 -23.99
N VAL A 192 6.07 -5.62 -23.72
CA VAL A 192 5.49 -5.44 -22.39
C VAL A 192 4.91 -6.76 -21.86
N LEU A 193 5.22 -7.08 -20.60
CA LEU A 193 4.70 -8.23 -19.86
C LEU A 193 3.58 -7.78 -18.93
N GLU A 194 2.43 -8.45 -18.95
CA GLU A 194 1.31 -8.21 -18.04
C GLU A 194 0.87 -9.53 -17.40
N ALA A 195 0.85 -9.56 -16.07
CA ALA A 195 0.52 -10.77 -15.31
C ALA A 195 -0.98 -11.10 -15.36
N MET A 196 -1.85 -10.08 -15.50
CA MET A 196 -3.28 -10.30 -15.66
C MET A 196 -3.60 -10.96 -17.01
N PRO A 197 -4.52 -11.93 -17.05
CA PRO A 197 -5.09 -12.41 -18.31
C PRO A 197 -5.74 -11.28 -19.10
N ARG A 198 -5.62 -11.31 -20.44
CA ARG A 198 -6.07 -10.23 -21.33
C ARG A 198 -7.52 -9.86 -21.09
N GLU A 199 -8.40 -10.84 -21.00
CA GLU A 199 -9.84 -10.69 -20.81
C GLU A 199 -10.23 -10.04 -19.47
N SER A 200 -9.30 -10.00 -18.52
CA SER A 200 -9.52 -9.45 -17.18
C SER A 200 -8.57 -8.30 -16.84
N TRP A 201 -7.73 -7.85 -17.78
CA TRP A 201 -6.79 -6.77 -17.54
C TRP A 201 -7.52 -5.44 -17.29
N TRP A 202 -7.01 -4.71 -16.32
CA TRP A 202 -7.54 -3.41 -15.90
C TRP A 202 -6.48 -2.58 -15.19
N THR A 203 -6.67 -1.26 -15.22
CA THR A 203 -5.90 -0.27 -14.45
C THR A 203 -6.74 0.28 -13.30
N VAL A 204 -6.11 0.62 -12.17
CA VAL A 204 -6.78 1.05 -10.93
C VAL A 204 -6.90 2.57 -10.85
N GLY A 205 -8.05 3.09 -10.40
CA GLY A 205 -8.28 4.51 -10.09
C GLY A 205 -9.22 5.21 -11.09
N HIS A 206 -9.61 6.46 -10.77
CA HIS A 206 -10.59 7.26 -11.53
C HIS A 206 -10.14 8.70 -11.87
N ASP A 207 -9.02 9.16 -11.28
CA ASP A 207 -8.59 10.56 -11.32
C ASP A 207 -7.24 10.76 -12.03
N ILE A 208 -7.20 11.62 -13.05
CA ILE A 208 -5.97 12.04 -13.73
C ILE A 208 -5.65 13.49 -13.36
N GLY A 209 -4.85 13.67 -12.31
CA GLY A 209 -4.35 14.97 -11.87
C GLY A 209 -3.22 15.48 -12.75
N HIS A 210 -3.38 16.65 -13.35
CA HIS A 210 -2.40 17.28 -14.25
C HIS A 210 -2.61 18.79 -14.33
N ILE A 211 -1.69 19.51 -14.97
CA ILE A 211 -1.81 20.95 -15.18
C ILE A 211 -1.61 21.30 -16.66
N ASN A 212 -2.20 22.41 -17.08
CA ASN A 212 -1.91 23.08 -18.35
C ASN A 212 -2.10 22.22 -19.62
N SER A 213 -3.03 21.24 -19.61
CA SER A 213 -3.47 20.57 -20.85
C SER A 213 -4.38 21.49 -21.67
N ASP A 214 -4.41 21.28 -22.98
CA ASP A 214 -5.37 21.94 -23.86
C ASP A 214 -6.81 21.58 -23.45
N TYR A 215 -7.04 20.37 -22.94
CA TYR A 215 -8.32 19.99 -22.34
C TYR A 215 -8.72 20.93 -21.19
N LEU A 216 -7.89 21.11 -20.16
CA LEU A 216 -8.21 21.97 -19.02
C LEU A 216 -8.39 23.44 -19.45
N LEU A 217 -7.46 23.95 -20.27
CA LEU A 217 -7.46 25.34 -20.72
C LEU A 217 -8.69 25.67 -21.59
N SER A 218 -9.11 24.74 -22.46
CA SER A 218 -10.30 24.92 -23.30
C SER A 218 -11.62 24.90 -22.51
N HIS A 219 -11.62 24.33 -21.31
CA HIS A 219 -12.75 24.35 -20.36
C HIS A 219 -12.67 25.50 -19.37
N GLY A 220 -11.70 26.40 -19.53
CA GLY A 220 -11.57 27.64 -18.76
C GLY A 220 -10.79 27.53 -17.46
N VAL A 221 -10.19 26.36 -17.16
CA VAL A 221 -9.35 26.20 -15.98
C VAL A 221 -8.12 27.12 -16.10
N PRO A 222 -7.77 27.90 -15.06
CA PRO A 222 -6.62 28.81 -15.11
C PRO A 222 -5.31 28.08 -15.34
N LYS A 223 -4.41 28.71 -16.11
CA LYS A 223 -3.04 28.22 -16.28
C LYS A 223 -2.29 28.29 -14.94
N VAL A 224 -1.59 27.22 -14.60
CA VAL A 224 -0.72 27.11 -13.42
C VAL A 224 0.72 27.43 -13.79
N ASP A 225 1.44 28.19 -12.97
CA ASP A 225 2.88 28.40 -13.14
C ASP A 225 3.65 27.16 -12.67
N GLU A 226 4.46 26.58 -13.55
CA GLU A 226 5.14 25.32 -13.26
C GLU A 226 6.21 25.46 -12.15
N VAL A 227 6.80 26.65 -11.98
CA VAL A 227 7.82 26.90 -10.95
C VAL A 227 7.17 27.03 -9.58
N GLU A 228 6.07 27.77 -9.48
CA GLU A 228 5.26 27.86 -8.27
C GLU A 228 4.72 26.49 -7.86
N PHE A 229 4.19 25.73 -8.82
CA PHE A 229 3.69 24.37 -8.60
C PHE A 229 4.77 23.47 -7.99
N VAL A 230 5.98 23.48 -8.56
CA VAL A 230 7.10 22.65 -8.06
C VAL A 230 7.53 23.10 -6.67
N ASN A 231 7.64 24.41 -6.40
CA ASN A 231 8.01 24.88 -5.06
C ASN A 231 6.97 24.46 -4.01
N ASN A 232 5.68 24.59 -4.31
CA ASN A 232 4.60 24.12 -3.44
C ASN A 232 4.66 22.60 -3.23
N TRP A 233 4.90 21.80 -4.27
CA TRP A 233 5.08 20.35 -4.14
C TRP A 233 6.27 20.00 -3.24
N MET A 234 7.41 20.66 -3.43
CA MET A 234 8.59 20.43 -2.60
C MET A 234 8.37 20.82 -1.13
N MET A 235 7.58 21.87 -0.88
CA MET A 235 7.14 22.25 0.47
C MET A 235 6.25 21.17 1.09
N GLN A 236 5.20 20.73 0.39
CA GLN A 236 4.26 19.71 0.89
C GLN A 236 4.92 18.34 1.12
N THR A 237 5.96 18.02 0.33
CA THR A 237 6.70 16.77 0.45
C THR A 237 7.95 16.87 1.35
N HIS A 238 8.13 18.00 2.04
CA HIS A 238 9.28 18.25 2.93
C HIS A 238 10.65 18.04 2.26
N GLY A 239 10.77 18.35 0.97
CA GLY A 239 12.02 18.16 0.23
C GLY A 239 12.33 16.70 -0.16
N LYS A 240 11.45 15.74 0.15
CA LYS A 240 11.68 14.31 -0.10
C LYS A 240 11.52 13.92 -1.56
N ALA A 241 10.62 14.57 -2.29
CA ALA A 241 10.39 14.27 -3.70
C ALA A 241 11.62 14.59 -4.56
N ASN A 242 11.88 13.79 -5.59
CA ASN A 242 12.87 14.08 -6.61
C ASN A 242 12.37 15.27 -7.44
N THR A 243 12.97 16.44 -7.18
CA THR A 243 12.57 17.71 -7.81
C THR A 243 12.64 17.66 -9.33
N ALA A 244 13.56 16.88 -9.93
CA ALA A 244 13.65 16.77 -11.38
C ALA A 244 12.46 16.00 -11.97
N LEU A 245 11.98 14.95 -11.31
CA LEU A 245 10.79 14.22 -11.73
C LEU A 245 9.53 15.09 -11.56
N VAL A 246 9.42 15.82 -10.45
CA VAL A 246 8.32 16.77 -10.23
C VAL A 246 8.33 17.88 -11.27
N MET A 247 9.51 18.40 -11.64
CA MET A 247 9.65 19.40 -12.69
C MET A 247 9.28 18.86 -14.08
N LYS A 248 9.65 17.61 -14.39
CA LYS A 248 9.19 16.94 -15.63
C LYS A 248 7.67 16.81 -15.65
N PHE A 249 7.07 16.39 -14.53
CA PHE A 249 5.61 16.34 -14.41
C PHE A 249 4.97 17.71 -14.63
N ALA A 250 5.43 18.75 -13.94
CA ALA A 250 4.86 20.10 -14.06
C ALA A 250 4.91 20.62 -15.50
N LYS A 251 6.03 20.42 -16.21
CA LYS A 251 6.20 20.89 -17.59
C LYS A 251 5.42 20.08 -18.63
N ASN A 252 5.27 18.77 -18.40
CA ASN A 252 4.88 17.86 -19.47
C ASN A 252 3.52 17.18 -19.23
N SER A 253 2.94 17.28 -18.02
CA SER A 253 1.68 16.59 -17.68
C SER A 253 0.52 17.01 -18.57
N GLY A 254 0.38 18.31 -18.87
CA GLY A 254 -0.64 18.82 -19.79
C GLY A 254 -0.59 18.12 -21.15
N SER A 255 0.54 18.28 -21.86
CA SER A 255 0.75 17.66 -23.17
C SER A 255 0.75 16.12 -23.16
N THR A 256 1.04 15.50 -22.01
CA THR A 256 0.95 14.04 -21.85
C THR A 256 -0.50 13.61 -21.75
N VAL A 257 -1.31 14.31 -20.96
CA VAL A 257 -2.73 13.99 -20.88
C VAL A 257 -3.43 14.28 -22.20
N ASP A 258 -3.12 15.37 -22.89
CA ASP A 258 -3.68 15.61 -24.24
C ASP A 258 -3.32 14.47 -25.23
N TRP A 259 -2.06 14.01 -25.21
CA TRP A 259 -1.65 12.83 -25.98
C TRP A 259 -2.34 11.55 -25.54
N TRP A 260 -2.61 11.36 -24.24
CA TRP A 260 -3.35 10.20 -23.76
C TRP A 260 -4.80 10.22 -24.23
N LEU A 261 -5.43 11.40 -24.17
CA LEU A 261 -6.82 11.62 -24.55
C LEU A 261 -7.05 11.54 -26.07
N ASP A 262 -6.02 11.77 -26.89
CA ASP A 262 -6.15 11.79 -28.35
C ASP A 262 -6.54 10.45 -29.00
N LYS A 263 -6.44 9.33 -28.26
CA LYS A 263 -6.89 7.99 -28.69
C LYS A 263 -8.16 7.53 -28.00
N ILE A 264 -8.71 8.32 -27.11
CA ILE A 264 -9.90 7.94 -26.37
C ILE A 264 -11.13 8.10 -27.26
N ASN A 265 -12.03 7.12 -27.19
CA ASN A 265 -13.32 7.23 -27.85
C ASN A 265 -14.06 8.51 -27.39
N PRO A 266 -14.56 9.36 -28.30
CA PRO A 266 -15.26 10.59 -27.91
C PRO A 266 -16.46 10.38 -26.98
N ASP A 267 -17.20 9.29 -27.13
CA ASP A 267 -18.33 8.95 -26.26
C ASP A 267 -17.86 8.60 -24.84
N THR A 268 -16.69 7.99 -24.76
CA THR A 268 -15.98 7.69 -23.52
C THR A 268 -15.54 9.02 -22.88
N LEU A 269 -14.80 9.86 -23.61
CA LEU A 269 -14.33 11.17 -23.12
C LEU A 269 -15.47 12.10 -22.66
N ALA A 270 -16.64 12.08 -23.31
CA ALA A 270 -17.79 12.91 -22.97
C ALA A 270 -18.39 12.61 -21.57
N LYS A 271 -18.01 11.50 -20.93
CA LYS A 271 -18.45 11.12 -19.58
C LYS A 271 -17.51 11.63 -18.48
N THR A 272 -16.41 12.25 -18.86
CA THR A 272 -15.47 12.86 -17.90
C THR A 272 -15.93 14.23 -17.46
N ARG A 273 -15.42 14.68 -16.30
CA ARG A 273 -15.54 16.05 -15.83
C ARG A 273 -14.21 16.55 -15.29
N ILE A 274 -14.15 17.84 -14.97
CA ILE A 274 -13.04 18.43 -14.21
C ILE A 274 -13.51 18.54 -12.75
N GLN A 275 -12.87 17.81 -11.85
CA GLN A 275 -13.21 17.82 -10.42
C GLN A 275 -12.98 19.22 -9.83
N PHE A 276 -13.88 19.68 -8.97
CA PHE A 276 -13.84 21.02 -8.37
C PHE A 276 -13.89 22.18 -9.39
N TRP A 277 -14.61 22.00 -10.51
CA TRP A 277 -14.75 23.04 -11.54
C TRP A 277 -16.16 23.09 -12.15
N PRO A 278 -16.76 24.29 -12.33
CA PRO A 278 -16.20 25.62 -12.05
C PRO A 278 -16.13 25.95 -10.56
N ASP A 279 -15.22 26.85 -10.20
CA ASP A 279 -15.13 27.39 -8.85
C ASP A 279 -16.45 28.08 -8.45
N ASN A 280 -16.74 28.06 -7.14
CA ASN A 280 -17.80 28.86 -6.54
C ASN A 280 -17.18 29.99 -5.70
N GLU A 281 -18.01 30.90 -5.16
CA GLU A 281 -17.53 32.05 -4.37
C GLU A 281 -16.81 31.69 -3.06
N TYR A 282 -16.88 30.42 -2.65
CA TYR A 282 -16.30 29.84 -1.44
C TYR A 282 -15.07 28.95 -1.71
N THR A 283 -14.69 28.75 -2.98
CA THR A 283 -13.51 27.96 -3.34
C THR A 283 -12.23 28.66 -2.88
N VAL A 284 -11.36 27.93 -2.19
CA VAL A 284 -10.06 28.39 -1.70
C VAL A 284 -8.95 27.65 -2.44
N HIS A 285 -7.98 28.38 -2.99
CA HIS A 285 -6.80 27.79 -3.64
C HIS A 285 -5.52 27.90 -2.82
N GLN A 286 -5.50 28.76 -1.79
CA GLN A 286 -4.35 28.93 -0.92
C GLN A 286 -4.81 29.06 0.53
N LEU A 287 -4.24 28.21 1.38
CA LEU A 287 -4.43 28.29 2.83
C LEU A 287 -3.48 29.29 3.48
N ASN A 288 -3.81 29.77 4.68
CA ASN A 288 -3.06 30.74 5.48
C ASN A 288 -1.69 30.22 5.95
N ASN A 289 -1.47 28.90 5.85
CA ASN A 289 -0.18 28.26 6.10
C ASN A 289 0.72 28.21 4.85
N GLY A 290 0.25 28.73 3.72
CA GLY A 290 0.99 28.84 2.47
C GLY A 290 0.87 27.67 1.51
N MET A 291 0.11 26.61 1.83
CA MET A 291 -0.13 25.51 0.88
C MET A 291 -1.11 25.95 -0.20
N HIS A 292 -0.77 25.62 -1.45
CA HIS A 292 -1.61 25.84 -2.62
C HIS A 292 -2.22 24.54 -3.14
N TYR A 293 -3.47 24.65 -3.60
CA TYR A 293 -4.25 23.59 -4.22
C TYR A 293 -4.78 24.06 -5.56
N TYR A 294 -4.67 23.21 -6.58
CA TYR A 294 -5.02 23.56 -7.96
C TYR A 294 -6.11 22.66 -8.50
N THR A 295 -6.99 23.25 -9.29
CA THR A 295 -7.93 22.51 -10.12
C THR A 295 -7.19 21.92 -11.32
N GLY A 296 -7.25 20.60 -11.48
CA GLY A 296 -6.49 19.91 -12.54
C GLY A 296 -6.80 18.42 -12.69
N THR A 297 -7.88 17.94 -12.07
CA THR A 297 -8.24 16.53 -12.09
C THR A 297 -9.28 16.28 -13.15
N LEU A 298 -8.89 15.53 -14.19
CA LEU A 298 -9.88 14.86 -15.04
C LEU A 298 -10.39 13.66 -14.27
N GLU A 299 -11.68 13.67 -13.94
CA GLU A 299 -12.33 12.58 -13.23
C GLU A 299 -13.31 11.86 -14.15
N TRP A 300 -13.37 10.56 -13.99
CA TRP A 300 -14.45 9.77 -14.52
C TRP A 300 -15.50 9.45 -13.46
N TRP A 301 -16.77 9.77 -13.73
CA TRP A 301 -17.87 9.43 -12.83
C TRP A 301 -19.22 9.18 -13.53
N GLU A 302 -19.67 7.92 -13.65
CA GLU A 302 -21.08 7.63 -13.92
C GLU A 302 -21.91 7.72 -12.63
N ASN A 303 -22.70 8.80 -12.53
CA ASN A 303 -23.73 9.02 -11.49
C ASN A 303 -24.89 7.99 -11.48
N TYR A 304 -24.81 6.88 -12.22
CA TYR A 304 -25.95 6.00 -12.51
C TYR A 304 -25.65 4.49 -12.45
N TRP A 305 -24.59 4.05 -11.80
CA TRP A 305 -24.46 2.63 -11.51
C TRP A 305 -25.22 2.28 -10.23
N GLU A 306 -26.17 1.34 -10.29
CA GLU A 306 -26.85 0.72 -9.15
C GLU A 306 -26.36 -0.72 -9.06
N ASN A 307 -25.72 -1.10 -7.95
CA ASN A 307 -25.30 -2.46 -7.70
C ASN A 307 -26.53 -3.38 -7.78
N PRO A 308 -26.64 -4.30 -8.75
CA PRO A 308 -27.85 -5.10 -8.92
C PRO A 308 -28.09 -6.12 -7.79
N ALA A 309 -27.10 -6.35 -6.91
CA ALA A 309 -27.21 -7.21 -5.73
C ALA A 309 -27.54 -6.44 -4.44
N SER A 310 -27.05 -5.20 -4.27
CA SER A 310 -27.28 -4.39 -3.05
C SER A 310 -28.18 -3.17 -3.24
N GLY A 311 -28.44 -2.74 -4.47
CA GLY A 311 -29.11 -1.48 -4.81
C GLY A 311 -28.26 -0.23 -4.56
N GLU A 312 -27.00 -0.40 -4.14
CA GLU A 312 -26.12 0.72 -3.80
C GLU A 312 -25.48 1.33 -5.04
N LYS A 313 -25.45 2.66 -5.11
CA LYS A 313 -24.74 3.38 -6.17
C LYS A 313 -23.30 3.60 -5.74
N ASN A 314 -22.36 2.81 -6.27
CA ASN A 314 -20.96 2.89 -5.86
C ASN A 314 -19.98 2.55 -7.00
N ASN A 315 -18.89 3.31 -7.09
CA ASN A 315 -17.89 3.32 -8.16
C ASN A 315 -16.62 2.48 -7.87
N ASN A 316 -16.54 1.80 -6.72
CA ASN A 316 -15.30 1.15 -6.24
C ASN A 316 -15.32 -0.40 -6.25
N THR A 317 -15.94 -1.04 -7.25
CA THR A 317 -16.00 -2.52 -7.33
C THR A 317 -15.00 -3.08 -8.35
N ALA A 318 -14.18 -4.06 -7.93
CA ALA A 318 -13.23 -4.75 -8.81
C ALA A 318 -13.91 -5.34 -10.06
N GLY A 319 -13.36 -5.04 -11.24
CA GLY A 319 -13.88 -5.51 -12.54
C GLY A 319 -14.99 -4.65 -13.16
N GLN A 320 -15.48 -3.62 -12.46
CA GLN A 320 -16.49 -2.69 -12.97
C GLN A 320 -15.85 -1.30 -13.17
N LEU A 321 -16.17 -0.70 -14.32
CA LEU A 321 -15.44 0.32 -15.07
C LEU A 321 -15.21 1.63 -14.31
N GLU A 322 -14.16 2.42 -14.60
CA GLU A 322 -14.33 3.53 -15.58
C GLU A 322 -13.05 4.12 -16.24
N LEU A 323 -11.82 3.89 -15.74
CA LEU A 323 -10.58 4.24 -16.49
C LEU A 323 -9.97 3.08 -17.29
N LYS A 324 -10.39 1.82 -17.05
CA LYS A 324 -9.86 0.70 -17.85
C LYS A 324 -10.18 0.87 -19.34
N ASP A 325 -11.31 1.50 -19.68
CA ASP A 325 -11.66 1.80 -21.09
C ASP A 325 -10.65 2.79 -21.70
N LEU A 326 -10.16 3.77 -20.94
CA LEU A 326 -9.11 4.67 -21.45
C LEU A 326 -7.80 3.93 -21.75
N SER A 327 -7.43 3.01 -20.86
CA SER A 327 -6.25 2.16 -21.03
C SER A 327 -6.44 1.19 -22.20
N TRP A 328 -7.64 0.62 -22.37
CA TRP A 328 -7.98 -0.23 -23.50
C TRP A 328 -7.92 0.54 -24.82
N ASP A 329 -8.48 1.74 -24.90
CA ASP A 329 -8.44 2.57 -26.12
C ASP A 329 -6.99 2.87 -26.54
N ASN A 330 -6.13 3.23 -25.57
CA ASN A 330 -4.70 3.43 -25.80
C ASN A 330 -3.98 2.14 -26.24
N TYR A 331 -4.27 1.01 -25.58
CA TYR A 331 -3.67 -0.28 -25.91
C TYR A 331 -4.09 -0.78 -27.29
N ASN A 332 -5.40 -0.72 -27.60
CA ASN A 332 -5.96 -1.13 -28.88
C ASN A 332 -5.37 -0.29 -30.02
N TYR A 333 -5.21 1.03 -29.81
CA TYR A 333 -4.49 1.87 -30.76
C TYR A 333 -3.08 1.36 -31.06
N VAL A 334 -2.32 0.98 -30.03
CA VAL A 334 -0.97 0.42 -30.24
C VAL A 334 -1.02 -0.90 -31.00
N GLU A 335 -1.91 -1.81 -30.60
CA GLU A 335 -2.05 -3.13 -31.22
C GLU A 335 -2.43 -3.05 -32.70
N GLU A 336 -3.36 -2.16 -33.05
CA GLU A 336 -3.84 -1.98 -34.42
C GLU A 336 -2.80 -1.33 -35.34
N ASN A 337 -1.94 -0.45 -34.81
CA ASN A 337 -1.08 0.41 -35.62
C ASN A 337 0.41 0.06 -35.56
N PHE A 338 0.86 -0.70 -34.56
CA PHE A 338 2.28 -0.95 -34.29
C PHE A 338 2.60 -2.41 -33.95
N SER A 339 1.74 -3.36 -34.31
CA SER A 339 1.97 -4.79 -34.03
C SER A 339 3.25 -5.38 -34.67
N ASP A 340 3.84 -4.69 -35.65
CA ASP A 340 5.13 -5.06 -36.26
C ASP A 340 6.34 -4.81 -35.33
N ASN A 341 6.24 -3.85 -34.39
CA ASN A 341 7.34 -3.46 -33.51
C ASN A 341 6.97 -3.40 -32.02
N ALA A 342 5.70 -3.61 -31.67
CA ALA A 342 5.22 -3.55 -30.29
C ALA A 342 4.46 -4.84 -29.96
N THR A 343 4.94 -5.58 -28.95
CA THR A 343 4.34 -6.84 -28.49
C THR A 343 3.89 -6.74 -27.03
N ALA A 344 2.67 -7.16 -26.74
CA ALA A 344 2.18 -7.33 -25.37
C ALA A 344 1.91 -8.81 -25.06
N LEU A 345 2.46 -9.30 -23.95
CA LEU A 345 2.23 -10.66 -23.45
C LEU A 345 1.41 -10.60 -22.15
N PHE A 346 0.11 -10.88 -22.26
CA PHE A 346 -0.79 -11.03 -21.10
C PHE A 346 -0.65 -12.40 -20.44
N GLY A 347 -1.16 -12.54 -19.21
CA GLY A 347 -1.04 -13.78 -18.43
C GLY A 347 0.43 -14.20 -18.25
N THR A 348 1.36 -13.24 -18.29
CA THR A 348 2.80 -13.50 -18.33
C THR A 348 3.49 -12.63 -17.27
N LYS A 349 4.04 -13.27 -16.24
CA LYS A 349 4.65 -12.61 -15.09
C LYS A 349 6.16 -12.56 -15.22
N GLY A 350 6.79 -11.38 -15.10
CA GLY A 350 8.24 -11.28 -14.94
C GLY A 350 8.67 -11.86 -13.59
N VAL A 351 9.68 -12.75 -13.57
CA VAL A 351 10.08 -13.50 -12.37
C VAL A 351 11.56 -13.36 -12.00
N GLN A 352 12.44 -13.04 -12.95
CA GLN A 352 13.88 -12.88 -12.67
C GLN A 352 14.56 -11.96 -13.68
N LEU A 353 15.43 -11.06 -13.24
CA LEU A 353 16.25 -10.25 -14.15
C LEU A 353 17.44 -11.05 -14.66
N VAL A 354 17.80 -10.85 -15.93
CA VAL A 354 19.03 -11.40 -16.53
C VAL A 354 20.14 -10.37 -16.34
N ILE A 355 21.23 -10.78 -15.68
CA ILE A 355 22.33 -9.90 -15.30
C ILE A 355 23.63 -10.43 -15.93
N ASP A 356 24.37 -9.55 -16.60
CA ASP A 356 25.73 -9.80 -17.10
C ASP A 356 26.70 -8.82 -16.43
N GLY A 357 27.53 -9.34 -15.52
CA GLY A 357 28.37 -8.52 -14.64
C GLY A 357 27.51 -7.62 -13.75
N ALA A 358 27.54 -6.32 -14.00
CA ALA A 358 26.75 -5.30 -13.28
C ALA A 358 25.57 -4.75 -14.10
N LYS A 359 25.38 -5.24 -15.33
CA LYS A 359 24.36 -4.75 -16.27
C LYS A 359 23.15 -5.67 -16.27
N VAL A 360 21.96 -5.08 -16.22
CA VAL A 360 20.71 -5.78 -16.52
C VAL A 360 20.52 -5.83 -18.04
N THR A 361 20.43 -7.04 -18.58
CA THR A 361 20.38 -7.31 -20.03
C THR A 361 19.06 -7.92 -20.48
N GLY A 362 18.14 -8.21 -19.56
CA GLY A 362 16.85 -8.81 -19.89
C GLY A 362 16.06 -9.25 -18.67
N VAL A 363 14.99 -9.99 -18.94
CA VAL A 363 14.09 -10.57 -17.93
C VAL A 363 13.65 -11.96 -18.35
N ILE A 364 13.53 -12.86 -17.38
CA ILE A 364 12.85 -14.14 -17.50
C ILE A 364 11.42 -13.96 -16.99
N ALA A 365 10.46 -14.41 -17.77
CA ALA A 365 9.04 -14.36 -17.45
C ALA A 365 8.45 -15.78 -17.46
N GLN A 366 7.34 -15.97 -16.75
CA GLN A 366 6.57 -17.21 -16.73
C GLN A 366 5.17 -16.94 -17.28
N ASP A 367 4.74 -17.73 -18.25
CA ASP A 367 3.38 -17.66 -18.81
C ASP A 367 2.35 -18.41 -17.94
N GLY A 368 1.07 -18.31 -18.31
CA GLY A 368 -0.03 -18.97 -17.59
C GLY A 368 0.01 -20.50 -17.61
N ASP A 369 0.80 -21.10 -18.51
CA ASP A 369 1.03 -22.54 -18.59
C ASP A 369 2.25 -22.99 -17.76
N GLY A 370 2.97 -22.04 -17.16
CA GLY A 370 4.16 -22.27 -16.34
C GLY A 370 5.48 -22.31 -17.12
N ASN A 371 5.47 -22.04 -18.44
CA ASN A 371 6.68 -22.05 -19.26
C ASN A 371 7.51 -20.78 -19.02
N TYR A 372 8.84 -20.93 -19.04
CA TYR A 372 9.74 -19.78 -18.97
C TYR A 372 10.06 -19.21 -20.35
N LEU A 373 10.01 -17.88 -20.44
CA LEU A 373 10.34 -17.06 -21.60
C LEU A 373 11.51 -16.15 -21.23
N LYS A 374 12.48 -15.98 -22.11
CA LYS A 374 13.59 -15.04 -21.93
C LYS A 374 13.41 -13.84 -22.85
N ILE A 375 13.50 -12.64 -22.32
CA ILE A 375 13.41 -11.40 -23.08
C ILE A 375 14.74 -10.67 -22.91
N ASN A 376 15.58 -10.70 -23.94
CA ASN A 376 16.81 -9.92 -24.00
C ASN A 376 16.46 -8.47 -24.39
N ALA A 377 16.92 -7.51 -23.62
CA ALA A 377 16.62 -6.09 -23.79
C ALA A 377 17.91 -5.28 -23.99
N LYS A 378 18.06 -4.70 -25.18
CA LYS A 378 19.28 -3.98 -25.57
C LYS A 378 19.48 -2.66 -24.82
N ASN A 379 18.42 -1.86 -24.71
CA ASN A 379 18.43 -0.52 -24.11
C ASN A 379 18.02 -0.56 -22.62
N GLY A 380 17.39 -1.65 -22.20
CA GLY A 380 17.18 -2.01 -20.78
C GLY A 380 15.78 -2.53 -20.46
N VAL A 381 15.59 -2.84 -19.17
CA VAL A 381 14.36 -3.35 -18.58
C VAL A 381 13.70 -2.26 -17.73
N VAL A 382 12.41 -2.03 -17.95
CA VAL A 382 11.57 -1.08 -17.20
C VAL A 382 10.72 -1.84 -16.19
N LEU A 383 10.91 -1.52 -14.91
CA LEU A 383 10.08 -1.99 -13.81
C LEU A 383 8.88 -1.05 -13.63
N ALA A 384 7.68 -1.51 -13.99
CA ALA A 384 6.43 -0.75 -13.91
C ALA A 384 5.27 -1.59 -13.32
N GLY A 385 5.60 -2.52 -12.42
CA GLY A 385 4.65 -3.49 -11.86
C GLY A 385 3.76 -2.95 -10.74
N GLY A 386 3.91 -1.66 -10.40
CA GLY A 386 3.18 -1.02 -9.32
C GLY A 386 3.81 -1.25 -7.96
N GLY A 387 2.99 -1.14 -6.91
CA GLY A 387 3.43 -1.28 -5.52
C GLY A 387 3.42 -2.73 -5.01
N PHE A 388 3.41 -2.87 -3.69
CA PHE A 388 3.53 -4.14 -2.95
C PHE A 388 2.40 -4.40 -1.93
N GLY A 389 1.25 -3.74 -2.11
CA GLY A 389 0.10 -3.80 -1.19
C GLY A 389 -0.46 -5.20 -0.90
N GLY A 390 -0.31 -6.14 -1.84
CA GLY A 390 -0.73 -7.54 -1.71
C GLY A 390 0.29 -8.45 -1.01
N ASN A 391 1.46 -7.94 -0.63
CA ASN A 391 2.50 -8.73 0.04
C ASN A 391 2.66 -8.28 1.48
N LYS A 392 2.07 -9.03 2.42
CA LYS A 392 2.08 -8.70 3.85
C LYS A 392 3.48 -8.60 4.44
N GLU A 393 4.42 -9.43 3.99
CA GLU A 393 5.80 -9.37 4.47
C GLU A 393 6.47 -8.06 4.04
N MET A 394 6.28 -7.66 2.78
CA MET A 394 6.79 -6.37 2.28
C MET A 394 6.09 -5.18 2.95
N MET A 395 4.78 -5.25 3.18
CA MET A 395 4.06 -4.21 3.92
C MET A 395 4.61 -4.05 5.34
N ASP A 396 4.91 -5.16 6.02
CA ASP A 396 5.45 -5.15 7.37
C ASP A 396 6.91 -4.66 7.45
N ASP A 397 7.72 -4.93 6.43
CA ASP A 397 9.13 -4.53 6.33
C ASP A 397 9.29 -3.07 5.86
N LEU A 398 8.56 -2.69 4.79
CA LEU A 398 8.74 -1.40 4.11
C LEU A 398 7.87 -0.27 4.65
N LEU A 399 6.85 -0.56 5.49
CA LEU A 399 5.98 0.45 6.08
C LEU A 399 6.01 0.43 7.63
N PRO A 400 7.20 0.48 8.27
CA PRO A 400 7.32 0.34 9.72
C PRO A 400 6.60 1.44 10.50
N ASP A 401 6.55 2.66 9.96
CA ASP A 401 5.86 3.78 10.60
C ASP A 401 4.35 3.65 10.58
N ILE A 402 3.81 3.07 9.50
CA ILE A 402 2.39 2.74 9.42
C ILE A 402 2.08 1.60 10.39
N LYS A 403 2.89 0.54 10.40
CA LYS A 403 2.71 -0.61 11.31
C LYS A 403 2.65 -0.19 12.78
N ARG A 404 3.45 0.82 13.17
CA ARG A 404 3.46 1.38 14.54
C ARG A 404 2.17 2.09 14.94
N LEU A 405 1.29 2.44 14.00
CA LEU A 405 0.00 3.07 14.29
C LEU A 405 -1.03 2.07 14.84
N PHE A 406 -0.91 0.79 14.47
CA PHE A 406 -1.87 -0.24 14.79
C PHE A 406 -1.59 -0.86 16.17
N THR A 407 -2.64 -1.11 16.94
CA THR A 407 -2.57 -1.97 18.13
C THR A 407 -2.37 -3.43 17.70
N LYS A 408 -2.03 -4.30 18.66
CA LYS A 408 -1.78 -5.73 18.40
C LYS A 408 -2.97 -6.49 17.78
N ASP A 409 -4.19 -5.96 17.93
CA ASP A 409 -5.44 -6.59 17.50
C ASP A 409 -5.99 -5.95 16.20
N GLU A 410 -5.29 -4.95 15.66
CA GLU A 410 -5.63 -4.30 14.39
C GLU A 410 -4.64 -4.72 13.31
N ASP A 411 -5.07 -4.66 12.05
CA ASP A 411 -4.24 -5.04 10.90
C ASP A 411 -4.41 -4.05 9.75
N PHE A 412 -3.44 -4.07 8.85
CA PHE A 412 -3.36 -3.20 7.70
C PHE A 412 -3.26 -4.00 6.40
N PHE A 413 -4.08 -3.63 5.43
CA PHE A 413 -4.09 -4.27 4.12
C PHE A 413 -4.23 -3.25 3.00
N ALA A 414 -3.99 -3.70 1.77
CA ALA A 414 -4.30 -2.95 0.56
C ALA A 414 -5.13 -3.83 -0.40
N PRO A 415 -6.34 -3.39 -0.80
CA PRO A 415 -7.33 -4.27 -1.44
C PRO A 415 -6.99 -4.64 -2.88
N PHE A 416 -6.09 -3.92 -3.56
CA PHE A 416 -5.81 -4.14 -4.99
C PHE A 416 -4.67 -5.14 -5.26
N GLY A 417 -4.10 -5.78 -4.23
CA GLY A 417 -3.38 -7.05 -4.36
C GLY A 417 -2.06 -7.05 -5.15
N ARG A 418 -1.37 -5.91 -5.30
CA ARG A 418 -0.07 -5.86 -6.01
C ARG A 418 1.03 -6.53 -5.18
N ASP A 419 1.66 -7.58 -5.69
CA ASP A 419 2.53 -8.47 -4.90
C ASP A 419 3.99 -7.99 -4.71
N GLY A 420 4.36 -6.88 -5.34
CA GLY A 420 5.71 -6.31 -5.25
C GLY A 420 6.77 -7.01 -6.10
N SER A 421 6.43 -7.88 -7.06
CA SER A 421 7.40 -8.67 -7.83
C SER A 421 8.48 -7.84 -8.54
N THR A 422 8.12 -6.67 -9.07
CA THR A 422 9.09 -5.77 -9.72
C THR A 422 10.05 -5.12 -8.73
N ILE A 423 9.58 -4.81 -7.52
CA ILE A 423 10.40 -4.31 -6.42
C ILE A 423 11.34 -5.41 -5.93
N GLN A 424 10.86 -6.64 -5.78
CA GLN A 424 11.71 -7.78 -5.43
C GLN A 424 12.85 -7.95 -6.46
N MET A 425 12.51 -8.03 -7.75
CA MET A 425 13.49 -8.14 -8.83
C MET A 425 14.52 -7.02 -8.84
N GLY A 426 14.10 -5.76 -8.67
CA GLY A 426 15.03 -4.64 -8.64
C GLY A 426 15.94 -4.66 -7.41
N VAL A 427 15.45 -5.09 -6.23
CA VAL A 427 16.28 -5.27 -5.03
C VAL A 427 17.30 -6.38 -5.23
N TRP A 428 16.91 -7.51 -5.85
CA TRP A 428 17.83 -8.60 -6.17
C TRP A 428 18.94 -8.20 -7.14
N ALA A 429 18.69 -7.20 -8.00
CA ALA A 429 19.69 -6.60 -8.88
C ALA A 429 20.56 -5.51 -8.19
N GLY A 430 20.38 -5.29 -6.88
CA GLY A 430 21.13 -4.30 -6.09
C GLY A 430 20.52 -2.89 -6.11
N GLY A 431 19.27 -2.76 -6.54
CA GLY A 431 18.55 -1.49 -6.58
C GLY A 431 18.20 -0.97 -5.18
N ARG A 432 18.47 0.32 -4.96
CA ARG A 432 18.23 1.02 -3.71
C ARG A 432 16.80 1.51 -3.63
N LEU A 433 16.08 1.08 -2.60
CA LEU A 433 14.77 1.64 -2.25
C LEU A 433 14.92 2.99 -1.55
N GLU A 434 13.92 3.85 -1.70
CA GLU A 434 13.82 5.04 -0.84
C GLU A 434 13.65 4.63 0.63
N GLY A 435 14.05 5.52 1.55
CA GLY A 435 14.05 5.21 2.98
C GLY A 435 12.63 4.99 3.53
N ASP A 436 11.84 6.05 3.62
CA ASP A 436 10.46 5.96 4.08
C ASP A 436 9.56 5.77 2.87
N ILE A 437 8.87 4.64 2.74
CA ILE A 437 7.86 4.44 1.71
C ILE A 437 6.50 4.86 2.27
N SER A 438 5.76 5.60 1.46
CA SER A 438 4.44 6.12 1.79
C SER A 438 3.33 5.28 1.19
N THR A 439 2.12 5.49 1.71
CA THR A 439 0.90 4.99 1.08
C THR A 439 0.12 6.12 0.46
N MET A 440 -0.83 5.76 -0.40
CA MET A 440 -1.98 6.58 -0.71
C MET A 440 -3.06 6.12 0.23
N ASN A 441 -3.36 7.03 1.15
CA ASN A 441 -4.47 7.14 2.06
C ASN A 441 -5.17 5.86 2.49
N PHE A 442 -5.43 5.84 3.78
CA PHE A 442 -6.25 4.82 4.36
C PHE A 442 -7.68 5.29 4.18
N ASP A 443 -8.47 4.63 3.32
CA ASP A 443 -9.86 5.02 2.96
C ASP A 443 -10.83 5.16 4.16
N SER A 444 -10.33 5.11 5.40
CA SER A 444 -11.06 5.44 6.60
C SER A 444 -10.24 6.07 7.74
N MET A 445 -9.14 6.79 7.46
CA MET A 445 -8.62 7.83 8.37
C MET A 445 -9.57 9.02 8.38
N THR A 446 -10.73 8.78 9.00
CA THR A 446 -11.93 9.60 8.89
C THR A 446 -11.65 11.03 9.37
N VAL A 447 -11.36 11.94 8.46
CA VAL A 447 -11.74 13.33 8.72
C VAL A 447 -13.26 13.39 8.69
N PRO A 448 -13.94 13.92 9.72
CA PRO A 448 -15.39 13.99 9.74
C PRO A 448 -15.88 14.78 8.53
N ASP A 449 -16.85 14.22 7.81
CA ASP A 449 -17.54 14.84 6.68
C ASP A 449 -16.69 15.22 5.46
N TYR A 450 -15.38 14.95 5.48
CA TYR A 450 -14.43 15.39 4.44
C TYR A 450 -14.44 16.91 4.18
N LEU A 451 -14.94 17.69 5.15
CA LEU A 451 -15.12 19.13 5.03
C LEU A 451 -14.11 19.90 5.89
N PRO A 452 -13.43 20.91 5.33
CA PRO A 452 -12.74 21.90 6.14
C PRO A 452 -13.77 22.88 6.74
N GLY A 453 -13.71 23.13 8.05
CA GLY A 453 -14.47 24.23 8.65
C GLY A 453 -15.46 23.93 9.77
N PRO A 454 -16.16 22.78 9.81
CA PRO A 454 -16.97 22.43 10.98
C PRO A 454 -16.13 22.50 12.26
N LEU A 455 -16.76 22.82 13.38
CA LEU A 455 -16.10 22.72 14.68
C LEU A 455 -15.95 21.24 15.02
N TRP A 456 -14.73 20.77 15.32
CA TRP A 456 -14.53 19.40 15.77
C TRP A 456 -14.28 19.35 17.26
N VAL A 457 -14.98 18.44 17.93
CA VAL A 457 -14.79 18.13 19.35
C VAL A 457 -14.57 16.65 19.57
N ASP A 458 -13.78 16.31 20.60
CA ASP A 458 -13.60 14.93 21.04
C ASP A 458 -14.75 14.47 21.96
N GLU A 459 -14.65 13.26 22.51
CA GLU A 459 -15.68 12.67 23.37
C GLU A 459 -15.94 13.45 24.68
N ASN A 460 -15.09 14.42 25.02
CA ASN A 460 -15.25 15.30 26.18
C ASN A 460 -15.76 16.69 25.80
N GLY A 461 -16.16 16.90 24.55
CA GLY A 461 -16.63 18.19 24.04
C GLY A 461 -15.52 19.23 23.89
N GLN A 462 -14.26 18.81 23.82
CA GLN A 462 -13.11 19.71 23.69
C GLN A 462 -12.60 19.78 22.25
N ARG A 463 -12.27 20.98 21.78
CA ARG A 463 -11.45 21.14 20.57
C ARG A 463 -10.06 20.56 20.80
N PHE A 464 -9.44 20.04 19.74
CA PHE A 464 -8.16 19.34 19.88
C PHE A 464 -7.17 19.55 18.72
N GLN A 465 -7.60 20.16 17.60
CA GLN A 465 -6.74 20.43 16.45
C GLN A 465 -7.31 21.54 15.56
N ASN A 466 -6.51 21.91 14.55
CA ASN A 466 -6.94 22.74 13.43
C ASN A 466 -7.72 21.90 12.42
N GLU A 467 -9.02 22.13 12.29
CA GLU A 467 -9.90 21.33 11.42
C GLU A 467 -9.67 21.59 9.91
N ALA A 468 -8.92 22.63 9.56
CA ALA A 468 -8.67 23.05 8.18
C ALA A 468 -7.17 23.17 7.85
N PHE A 469 -6.27 22.58 8.63
CA PHE A 469 -4.81 22.73 8.44
C PHE A 469 -4.35 22.31 7.04
N ALA A 470 -4.99 21.33 6.44
CA ALA A 470 -4.67 20.82 5.11
C ALA A 470 -5.85 19.99 4.60
N GLY A 471 -5.61 19.21 3.55
CA GLY A 471 -6.55 18.19 3.08
C GLY A 471 -6.78 17.03 4.04
N PRO A 472 -7.82 16.23 3.77
CA PRO A 472 -8.15 14.99 4.48
C PRO A 472 -6.94 14.10 4.80
N GLU A 473 -5.98 14.00 3.89
CA GLU A 473 -4.81 13.13 3.99
C GLU A 473 -3.88 13.48 5.16
N ILE A 474 -3.59 14.77 5.37
CA ILE A 474 -2.71 15.21 6.47
C ILE A 474 -3.48 15.22 7.79
N ASN A 475 -4.71 15.76 7.78
CA ASN A 475 -5.52 15.88 8.99
C ASN A 475 -5.92 14.50 9.53
N GLY A 476 -6.30 13.57 8.65
CA GLY A 476 -6.58 12.18 9.00
C GLY A 476 -5.39 11.50 9.66
N PHE A 477 -4.16 11.80 9.21
CA PHE A 477 -2.92 11.26 9.78
C PHE A 477 -2.61 11.70 11.19
N PHE A 478 -2.90 12.95 11.53
CA PHE A 478 -2.87 13.38 12.92
C PHE A 478 -3.90 12.62 13.76
N MET A 479 -5.15 12.55 13.27
CA MET A 479 -6.25 11.91 14.00
C MET A 479 -5.98 10.44 14.28
N ALA A 480 -5.54 9.70 13.26
CA ALA A 480 -5.16 8.30 13.35
C ALA A 480 -4.06 8.00 14.39
N ARG A 481 -3.22 8.98 14.70
CA ARG A 481 -2.15 8.89 15.70
C ARG A 481 -2.59 9.30 17.10
N ALA A 482 -3.48 10.29 17.19
CA ALA A 482 -3.77 11.00 18.43
C ALA A 482 -5.13 10.69 19.06
N LYS A 483 -6.11 10.21 18.27
CA LYS A 483 -7.51 10.05 18.71
C LYS A 483 -8.12 8.74 18.19
N ARG A 484 -8.67 7.95 19.11
CA ARG A 484 -9.38 6.68 18.85
C ARG A 484 -10.86 6.72 19.26
N GLY A 485 -11.24 7.74 20.05
CA GLY A 485 -12.62 7.98 20.48
C GLY A 485 -13.46 8.66 19.41
N ASN A 486 -14.74 8.88 19.72
CA ASN A 486 -15.64 9.60 18.83
C ASN A 486 -15.15 11.02 18.58
N ILE A 487 -15.29 11.46 17.34
CA ILE A 487 -15.01 12.82 16.91
C ILE A 487 -16.29 13.36 16.31
N THR A 488 -16.71 14.52 16.80
CA THR A 488 -18.00 15.10 16.47
C THR A 488 -17.81 16.39 15.70
N SER A 489 -18.37 16.47 14.49
CA SER A 489 -18.55 17.74 13.79
C SER A 489 -19.76 18.46 14.34
N ILE A 490 -19.62 19.75 14.68
CA ILE A 490 -20.71 20.61 15.14
C ILE A 490 -20.97 21.69 14.09
N TYR A 491 -22.24 21.83 13.73
CA TYR A 491 -22.75 22.81 12.77
C TYR A 491 -23.91 23.60 13.38
N ASP A 492 -24.30 24.67 12.70
CA ASP A 492 -25.52 25.41 13.00
C ASP A 492 -26.41 25.53 11.75
N SER A 493 -27.51 26.27 11.86
CA SER A 493 -28.49 26.44 10.77
C SER A 493 -27.95 27.10 9.49
N THR A 494 -26.69 27.57 9.48
CA THR A 494 -26.04 28.14 8.28
C THR A 494 -25.24 27.12 7.47
N TYR A 495 -25.37 25.83 7.79
CA TYR A 495 -24.62 24.72 7.19
C TYR A 495 -24.60 24.74 5.64
N GLU A 496 -25.69 25.20 4.99
CA GLU A 496 -25.78 25.22 3.51
C GLU A 496 -24.65 26.00 2.84
N THR A 497 -24.16 27.07 3.49
CA THR A 497 -23.01 27.84 3.00
C THR A 497 -21.68 27.28 3.50
N GLN A 498 -21.67 26.56 4.61
CA GLN A 498 -20.47 25.98 5.20
C GLN A 498 -19.97 24.80 4.38
N ILE A 499 -20.89 23.93 3.93
CA ILE A 499 -20.54 22.74 3.13
C ILE A 499 -20.06 23.06 1.71
N LEU A 500 -20.23 24.32 1.25
CA LEU A 500 -19.74 24.77 -0.05
C LEU A 500 -18.32 25.34 0.00
N ARG A 501 -17.78 25.57 1.20
CA ARG A 501 -16.41 26.06 1.41
C ARG A 501 -15.44 24.89 1.35
N GLY A 502 -14.44 24.98 0.49
CA GLY A 502 -13.41 23.97 0.40
C GLY A 502 -12.28 24.37 -0.52
N PHE A 503 -11.37 23.44 -0.73
CA PHE A 503 -10.25 23.55 -1.65
C PHE A 503 -10.12 22.23 -2.44
N PRO A 504 -9.55 22.24 -3.66
CA PRO A 504 -9.39 21.03 -4.49
C PRO A 504 -8.38 20.06 -3.85
N GLY A 505 -8.84 19.15 -3.01
CA GLY A 505 -8.01 18.20 -2.27
C GLY A 505 -8.43 16.76 -2.50
N HIS A 506 -7.49 15.82 -2.43
CA HIS A 506 -7.83 14.40 -2.54
C HIS A 506 -8.72 13.98 -1.36
N GLN A 507 -9.80 13.24 -1.67
CA GLN A 507 -10.91 12.91 -0.77
C GLN A 507 -11.66 14.11 -0.16
N ALA A 508 -11.41 15.36 -0.61
CA ALA A 508 -12.17 16.49 -0.10
C ALA A 508 -13.64 16.38 -0.55
N PHE A 509 -14.54 16.92 0.27
CA PHE A 509 -15.95 17.01 -0.08
C PHE A 509 -16.15 17.77 -1.40
N GLU A 510 -16.76 17.11 -2.38
CA GLU A 510 -16.94 17.64 -3.74
C GLU A 510 -18.12 18.60 -3.82
N TYR A 511 -17.90 19.81 -3.33
CA TYR A 511 -18.88 20.90 -3.29
C TYR A 511 -19.32 21.39 -4.68
N ASP A 512 -18.62 21.01 -5.75
CA ASP A 512 -19.01 21.30 -7.13
C ASP A 512 -20.03 20.28 -7.68
N MET A 513 -20.23 19.13 -7.01
CA MET A 513 -21.20 18.13 -7.40
C MET A 513 -22.57 18.34 -6.73
N PRO A 514 -23.64 18.69 -7.48
CA PRO A 514 -24.96 18.90 -6.90
C PRO A 514 -25.51 17.67 -6.18
N ALA A 515 -25.25 16.46 -6.69
CA ALA A 515 -25.73 15.22 -6.08
C ALA A 515 -25.11 14.97 -4.69
N VAL A 516 -23.81 15.26 -4.53
CA VAL A 516 -23.08 15.13 -3.27
C VAL A 516 -23.56 16.17 -2.26
N VAL A 517 -23.73 17.42 -2.71
CA VAL A 517 -24.28 18.51 -1.89
C VAL A 517 -25.70 18.22 -1.40
N GLU A 518 -26.59 17.76 -2.27
CA GLU A 518 -27.97 17.42 -1.89
C GLU A 518 -28.04 16.19 -0.98
N ALA A 519 -27.17 15.19 -1.17
CA ALA A 519 -27.05 14.06 -0.24
C ALA A 519 -26.64 14.54 1.16
N MET A 520 -25.69 15.47 1.25
CA MET A 520 -25.25 16.05 2.52
C MET A 520 -26.37 16.84 3.20
N LYS A 521 -27.11 17.68 2.47
CA LYS A 521 -28.31 18.38 2.99
C LYS A 521 -29.37 17.39 3.50
N GLY A 522 -29.54 16.26 2.82
CA GLY A 522 -30.42 15.18 3.25
C GLY A 522 -30.09 14.66 4.66
N ASN A 523 -28.81 14.59 5.04
CA ASN A 523 -28.39 14.20 6.40
C ASN A 523 -28.85 15.23 7.44
N PHE A 524 -28.72 16.53 7.18
CA PHE A 524 -29.19 17.59 8.08
C PHE A 524 -30.71 17.54 8.27
N GLU A 525 -31.48 17.34 7.20
CA GLU A 525 -32.95 17.22 7.29
C GLU A 525 -33.38 15.95 8.03
N ALA A 526 -32.70 14.82 7.80
CA ALA A 526 -32.93 13.59 8.55
C ALA A 526 -32.62 13.76 10.05
N ALA A 527 -31.53 14.45 10.38
CA ALA A 527 -31.16 14.77 11.76
C ALA A 527 -32.22 15.64 12.44
N LYS A 528 -32.73 16.66 11.74
CA LYS A 528 -33.81 17.54 12.22
C LYS A 528 -35.10 16.79 12.50
N ALA A 529 -35.44 15.81 11.66
CA ALA A 529 -36.60 14.96 11.86
C ALA A 529 -36.44 13.98 13.04
N ALA A 530 -35.22 13.47 13.26
CA ALA A 530 -34.92 12.47 14.29
C ALA A 530 -34.66 13.07 15.68
N GLY A 531 -34.12 14.29 15.76
CA GLY A 531 -33.77 14.95 17.03
C GLY A 531 -32.83 14.11 17.88
N ALA A 532 -33.28 13.74 19.09
CA ALA A 532 -32.53 12.91 20.04
C ALA A 532 -32.26 11.48 19.57
N GLU A 533 -33.12 10.92 18.70
CA GLU A 533 -32.94 9.55 18.20
C GLU A 533 -31.75 9.47 17.22
N GLY A 534 -31.45 10.58 16.55
CA GLY A 534 -30.43 10.68 15.52
C GLY A 534 -30.73 9.88 14.24
N ALA A 535 -29.99 10.18 13.17
CA ALA A 535 -30.07 9.48 11.90
C ALA A 535 -28.65 9.31 11.33
N ASN A 536 -28.16 8.07 11.19
CA ASN A 536 -26.81 7.77 10.69
C ASN A 536 -25.68 8.56 11.41
N GLY A 537 -25.78 8.70 12.74
CA GLY A 537 -24.81 9.46 13.53
C GLY A 537 -25.04 10.98 13.53
N TRP A 538 -26.05 11.48 12.81
CA TRP A 538 -26.43 12.90 12.80
C TRP A 538 -27.54 13.20 13.81
N TYR A 539 -27.40 14.29 14.55
CA TYR A 539 -28.32 14.76 15.58
C TYR A 539 -28.65 16.23 15.38
N CYS A 540 -29.82 16.67 15.87
CA CYS A 540 -30.27 18.06 15.79
C CYS A 540 -30.96 18.47 17.10
N ALA A 541 -30.66 19.67 17.61
CA ALA A 541 -31.30 20.24 18.79
C ALA A 541 -31.46 21.77 18.69
N ASP A 542 -32.31 22.35 19.54
CA ASP A 542 -32.53 23.80 19.58
C ASP A 542 -31.48 24.54 20.43
N THR A 543 -30.78 23.84 21.33
CA THR A 543 -29.67 24.39 22.13
C THR A 543 -28.44 23.48 22.14
N ILE A 544 -27.27 24.06 22.43
CA ILE A 544 -26.01 23.31 22.53
C ILE A 544 -26.03 22.31 23.69
N GLU A 545 -26.68 22.65 24.80
CA GLU A 545 -26.82 21.78 25.96
C GLU A 545 -27.64 20.53 25.61
N GLN A 546 -28.76 20.71 24.91
CA GLN A 546 -29.57 19.57 24.42
C GLN A 546 -28.80 18.74 23.40
N LEU A 547 -28.05 19.39 22.49
CA LEU A 547 -27.22 18.68 21.53
C LEU A 547 -26.17 17.82 22.24
N ALA A 548 -25.51 18.36 23.27
CA ALA A 548 -24.53 17.65 24.09
C ALA A 548 -25.14 16.41 24.76
N GLU A 549 -26.34 16.55 25.34
CA GLU A 549 -27.08 15.41 25.90
C GLU A 549 -27.35 14.31 24.86
N TYR A 550 -27.69 14.68 23.63
CA TYR A 550 -28.00 13.71 22.55
C TYR A 550 -26.77 12.92 22.11
N ILE A 551 -25.60 13.57 22.06
CA ILE A 551 -24.34 12.93 21.64
C ILE A 551 -23.54 12.33 22.80
N GLY A 552 -24.04 12.42 24.03
CA GLY A 552 -23.39 11.86 25.22
C GLY A 552 -22.18 12.65 25.73
N VAL A 553 -22.13 13.95 25.47
CA VAL A 553 -21.10 14.89 25.94
C VAL A 553 -21.63 15.71 27.12
N GLU A 554 -20.75 16.11 28.04
CA GLU A 554 -21.15 16.96 29.18
C GLU A 554 -21.61 18.36 28.68
N PRO A 555 -22.85 18.79 29.01
CA PRO A 555 -23.42 20.03 28.46
C PRO A 555 -22.60 21.29 28.70
N ALA A 556 -22.03 21.47 29.90
CA ALA A 556 -21.25 22.66 30.21
C ALA A 556 -19.92 22.69 29.42
N ALA A 557 -19.29 21.54 29.22
CA ALA A 557 -18.04 21.40 28.47
C ALA A 557 -18.24 21.77 26.99
N LEU A 558 -19.26 21.22 26.33
CA LEU A 558 -19.53 21.56 24.93
C LEU A 558 -19.91 23.04 24.79
N SER A 559 -20.76 23.55 25.68
CA SER A 559 -21.19 24.94 25.65
C SER A 559 -20.02 25.91 25.82
N ALA A 560 -19.10 25.62 26.75
CA ALA A 560 -17.89 26.42 26.94
C ALA A 560 -16.99 26.41 25.68
N THR A 561 -16.82 25.25 25.06
CA THR A 561 -16.06 25.12 23.81
C THR A 561 -16.69 25.91 22.66
N VAL A 562 -18.01 25.82 22.48
CA VAL A 562 -18.74 26.56 21.46
C VAL A 562 -18.67 28.07 21.71
N GLU A 563 -18.81 28.52 22.97
CA GLU A 563 -18.67 29.93 23.32
C GLU A 563 -17.27 30.48 22.99
N GLN A 564 -16.23 29.73 23.34
CA GLN A 564 -14.85 30.11 23.05
C GLN A 564 -14.58 30.14 21.55
N TYR A 565 -15.02 29.11 20.81
CA TYR A 565 -14.84 29.06 19.36
C TYR A 565 -15.59 30.19 18.64
N ASN A 566 -16.77 30.57 19.12
CA ASN A 566 -17.51 31.72 18.58
C ASN A 566 -16.79 33.05 18.81
N LYS A 567 -16.05 33.22 19.92
CA LYS A 567 -15.20 34.40 20.14
C LYS A 567 -14.07 34.47 19.12
N VAL A 568 -13.37 33.35 18.93
CA VAL A 568 -12.35 33.19 17.88
C VAL A 568 -12.89 33.51 16.49
N CYS A 569 -14.08 32.98 16.14
CA CYS A 569 -14.72 33.28 14.86
C CYS A 569 -15.03 34.77 14.71
N ALA A 570 -15.49 35.44 15.77
CA ALA A 570 -15.78 36.87 15.76
C ALA A 570 -14.51 37.73 15.64
N GLU A 571 -13.39 37.27 16.17
CA GLU A 571 -12.07 37.91 16.02
C GLU A 571 -11.47 37.72 14.62
N GLY A 572 -11.90 36.67 13.90
CA GLY A 572 -11.34 36.30 12.60
C GLY A 572 -9.92 35.71 12.68
N TYR A 573 -9.52 35.30 13.88
CA TYR A 573 -8.18 34.80 14.19
C TYR A 573 -8.27 33.68 15.23
N ASP A 574 -7.95 32.44 14.82
CA ASP A 574 -7.92 31.31 15.74
C ASP A 574 -6.61 31.26 16.53
N SER A 575 -6.61 31.93 17.68
CA SER A 575 -5.50 31.88 18.63
C SER A 575 -5.30 30.52 19.27
N ASP A 576 -6.31 29.63 19.20
CA ASP A 576 -6.31 28.37 19.92
C ASP A 576 -5.63 27.28 19.09
N PHE A 577 -6.00 27.17 17.80
CA PHE A 577 -5.49 26.13 16.90
C PHE A 577 -5.04 26.63 15.52
N ALA A 578 -5.00 27.94 15.28
CA ALA A 578 -4.53 28.53 14.01
C ALA A 578 -5.32 28.09 12.76
N LYS A 579 -6.61 27.76 12.91
CA LYS A 579 -7.52 27.49 11.79
C LYS A 579 -7.53 28.64 10.80
N ASP A 580 -7.56 28.29 9.52
CA ASP A 580 -7.62 29.25 8.44
C ASP A 580 -8.90 30.11 8.52
N PRO A 581 -8.81 31.45 8.45
CA PRO A 581 -9.95 32.35 8.52
C PRO A 581 -11.07 32.08 7.51
N HIS A 582 -10.77 31.52 6.33
CA HIS A 582 -11.79 31.14 5.34
C HIS A 582 -12.76 30.07 5.88
N PHE A 583 -12.29 29.27 6.84
CA PHE A 583 -13.01 28.14 7.42
C PHE A 583 -13.46 28.39 8.88
N LEU A 584 -13.40 29.63 9.37
CA LEU A 584 -13.99 30.01 10.66
C LEU A 584 -15.52 30.07 10.55
N ASN A 585 -16.16 29.00 10.99
CA ASN A 585 -17.62 28.83 10.95
C ASN A 585 -18.20 28.91 12.37
N ALA A 586 -18.75 30.07 12.75
CA ALA A 586 -19.39 30.20 14.06
C ALA A 586 -20.57 29.22 14.22
N VAL A 587 -20.74 28.68 15.42
CA VAL A 587 -21.86 27.81 15.80
C VAL A 587 -22.78 28.63 16.72
N ALA A 588 -23.64 29.46 16.13
CA ALA A 588 -24.36 30.50 16.88
C ALA A 588 -25.87 30.53 16.63
N LYS A 589 -26.37 29.89 15.57
CA LYS A 589 -27.78 29.98 15.17
C LYS A 589 -28.46 28.61 15.16
N ALA A 590 -29.37 28.40 16.11
CA ALA A 590 -30.22 27.21 16.14
C ALA A 590 -31.06 27.04 14.84
N PRO A 591 -31.44 25.80 14.47
CA PRO A 591 -31.04 24.55 15.10
C PRO A 591 -29.53 24.26 14.99
N PHE A 592 -29.01 23.51 15.95
CA PHE A 592 -27.64 23.03 15.99
C PHE A 592 -27.58 21.56 15.61
N TYR A 593 -26.53 21.17 14.88
CA TYR A 593 -26.37 19.82 14.39
C TYR A 593 -25.04 19.23 14.85
N ALA A 594 -25.04 17.92 15.06
CA ALA A 594 -23.83 17.16 15.35
C ALA A 594 -23.75 15.94 14.45
N HIS A 595 -22.58 15.62 13.91
CA HIS A 595 -22.29 14.33 13.31
C HIS A 595 -21.21 13.60 14.10
N VAL A 596 -21.58 12.51 14.75
CA VAL A 596 -20.68 11.69 15.58
C VAL A 596 -20.04 10.61 14.70
N THR A 597 -18.74 10.72 14.46
CA THR A 597 -17.94 9.74 13.71
C THR A 597 -16.97 9.02 14.64
N THR A 598 -16.85 7.71 14.53
CA THR A 598 -15.78 6.94 15.20
C THR A 598 -14.66 6.68 14.20
N PRO A 599 -13.46 7.24 14.38
CA PRO A 599 -12.36 7.00 13.47
C PRO A 599 -11.89 5.55 13.44
N SER A 600 -11.45 5.11 12.27
CA SER A 600 -10.73 3.85 12.10
C SER A 600 -9.41 4.11 11.38
N LEU A 601 -8.54 3.11 11.30
CA LEU A 601 -7.28 3.26 10.57
C LEU A 601 -7.38 2.92 9.10
N GLY A 602 -8.37 2.14 8.65
CA GLY A 602 -8.60 1.85 7.22
C GLY A 602 -7.57 0.96 6.53
N PHE A 603 -7.49 1.08 5.21
CA PHE A 603 -6.66 0.28 4.30
C PHE A 603 -5.92 1.18 3.32
N ALA A 604 -4.68 0.89 2.93
CA ALA A 604 -4.01 1.68 1.90
C ALA A 604 -4.59 1.39 0.53
N LEU A 605 -4.99 2.43 -0.20
CA LEU A 605 -5.36 2.29 -1.61
C LEU A 605 -4.17 1.71 -2.39
N VAL A 606 -3.01 2.37 -2.34
CA VAL A 606 -1.77 1.88 -2.98
C VAL A 606 -0.54 2.24 -2.16
N THR A 607 0.57 1.53 -2.35
CA THR A 607 1.90 1.99 -1.93
C THR A 607 2.48 2.91 -3.00
N THR A 608 3.00 4.07 -2.60
CA THR A 608 3.36 5.19 -3.49
C THR A 608 4.86 5.39 -3.66
N GLY A 609 5.68 4.43 -3.20
CA GLY A 609 7.13 4.51 -3.25
C GLY A 609 7.82 3.23 -3.71
N GLY A 610 9.12 3.35 -3.98
CA GLY A 610 9.93 2.30 -4.61
C GLY A 610 11.40 2.71 -4.74
N PHE A 611 12.00 2.54 -5.92
CA PHE A 611 13.43 2.77 -6.12
C PHE A 611 13.82 4.25 -6.17
N VAL A 612 14.97 4.57 -5.59
CA VAL A 612 15.67 5.82 -5.88
C VAL A 612 16.19 5.76 -7.31
N THR A 613 15.91 6.81 -8.09
CA THR A 613 16.27 6.87 -9.50
C THR A 613 17.00 8.16 -9.86
N THR A 614 17.72 8.13 -10.99
CA THR A 614 18.19 9.34 -11.65
C THR A 614 17.03 10.20 -12.14
N ASN A 615 17.33 11.40 -12.63
CA ASN A 615 16.33 12.28 -13.26
C ASN A 615 15.67 11.64 -14.49
N ASP A 616 16.28 10.61 -15.08
CA ASP A 616 15.78 9.85 -16.22
C ASP A 616 15.28 8.45 -15.82
N GLN A 617 14.90 8.27 -14.55
CA GLN A 617 14.26 7.06 -14.01
C GLN A 617 15.14 5.79 -14.05
N GLN A 618 16.47 5.94 -14.19
CA GLN A 618 17.40 4.81 -14.05
C GLN A 618 17.59 4.47 -12.57
N VAL A 619 17.47 3.19 -12.20
CA VAL A 619 17.58 2.74 -10.80
C VAL A 619 19.00 2.95 -10.29
N LEU A 620 19.13 3.50 -9.08
CA LEU A 620 20.42 3.62 -8.38
C LEU A 620 20.67 2.40 -7.51
N ASN A 621 21.93 2.00 -7.39
CA ASN A 621 22.36 1.00 -6.42
C ASN A 621 22.62 1.63 -5.03
N GLU A 622 23.07 0.80 -4.08
CA GLU A 622 23.39 1.23 -2.71
C GLU A 622 24.50 2.29 -2.61
N ASP A 623 25.36 2.42 -3.64
CA ASP A 623 26.40 3.44 -3.76
C ASP A 623 25.95 4.68 -4.54
N TYR A 624 24.64 4.82 -4.78
CA TYR A 624 24.02 5.87 -5.59
C TYR A 624 24.55 5.93 -7.04
N GLN A 625 25.06 4.81 -7.56
CA GLN A 625 25.47 4.69 -8.95
C GLN A 625 24.33 4.09 -9.79
N PRO A 626 24.08 4.57 -11.01
CA PRO A 626 23.04 4.00 -11.86
C PRO A 626 23.37 2.56 -12.25
N ILE A 627 22.40 1.66 -12.12
CA ILE A 627 22.49 0.27 -12.60
C ILE A 627 22.23 0.28 -14.10
N GLU A 628 23.23 -0.10 -14.89
CA GLU A 628 23.12 -0.09 -16.35
C GLU A 628 21.99 -1.04 -16.80
N GLY A 629 21.08 -0.52 -17.62
CA GLY A 629 19.98 -1.31 -18.19
C GLY A 629 18.77 -1.50 -17.27
N LEU A 630 18.71 -0.87 -16.10
CA LEU A 630 17.57 -0.99 -15.17
C LEU A 630 16.88 0.35 -14.90
N TYR A 631 15.56 0.40 -15.12
CA TYR A 631 14.74 1.59 -14.94
C TYR A 631 13.49 1.27 -14.12
N ALA A 632 12.91 2.26 -13.44
CA ALA A 632 11.68 2.12 -12.69
C ALA A 632 10.73 3.30 -12.93
N SER A 633 9.45 3.02 -13.12
CA SER A 633 8.41 4.04 -13.34
C SER A 633 7.11 3.70 -12.59
N GLY A 634 6.22 4.68 -12.46
CA GLY A 634 4.99 4.58 -11.66
C GLY A 634 5.28 4.29 -10.18
N ASN A 635 4.46 3.46 -9.53
CA ASN A 635 4.64 3.10 -8.11
C ASN A 635 5.86 2.21 -7.82
N THR A 636 6.61 1.78 -8.84
CA THR A 636 7.92 1.16 -8.65
C THR A 636 9.04 2.21 -8.58
N CYS A 637 8.79 3.45 -9.04
CA CYS A 637 9.67 4.60 -8.88
C CYS A 637 9.34 5.35 -7.59
N GLY A 638 10.34 5.46 -6.73
CA GLY A 638 10.25 6.17 -5.46
C GLY A 638 10.49 7.67 -5.55
N MET A 639 10.52 8.33 -4.40
CA MET A 639 10.77 9.78 -4.24
C MET A 639 9.83 10.65 -5.08
N ARG A 640 8.54 10.32 -5.16
CA ARG A 640 7.54 11.18 -5.81
C ARG A 640 6.69 11.97 -4.82
N PHE A 641 6.52 11.42 -3.63
CA PHE A 641 5.64 11.95 -2.59
C PHE A 641 6.40 12.17 -1.28
N GLY A 642 5.71 12.77 -0.31
CA GLY A 642 6.23 13.11 1.01
C GLY A 642 6.17 11.94 1.98
N PRO A 643 5.86 12.19 3.27
CA PRO A 643 5.62 11.12 4.25
C PRO A 643 4.31 10.36 4.01
N GLU A 644 3.36 10.94 3.28
CA GLU A 644 2.13 10.31 2.77
C GLU A 644 1.84 10.86 1.35
N TYR A 645 0.76 10.43 0.69
CA TYR A 645 0.27 10.96 -0.60
C TYR A 645 -0.27 12.41 -0.52
N ILE A 646 0.45 13.30 0.15
CA ILE A 646 0.09 14.71 0.31
C ILE A 646 0.33 15.43 -1.01
N THR A 647 -0.74 15.85 -1.68
CA THR A 647 -0.64 16.36 -3.05
C THR A 647 -1.43 17.65 -3.29
N PRO A 648 -0.93 18.55 -4.16
CA PRO A 648 -1.59 19.82 -4.44
C PRO A 648 -2.75 19.71 -5.44
N ILE A 649 -2.95 18.54 -6.05
CA ILE A 649 -4.03 18.22 -6.99
C ILE A 649 -4.42 16.75 -6.75
N PRO A 650 -5.71 16.40 -6.69
CA PRO A 650 -6.17 15.01 -6.68
C PRO A 650 -5.68 14.24 -7.93
N GLY A 651 -5.60 12.91 -7.87
CA GLY A 651 -5.29 12.07 -9.04
C GLY A 651 -3.86 12.14 -9.60
N VAL A 652 -2.95 12.90 -8.99
CA VAL A 652 -1.58 13.06 -9.50
C VAL A 652 -0.74 11.79 -9.48
N SER A 653 -1.11 10.74 -8.74
CA SER A 653 -0.46 9.43 -8.87
C SER A 653 -0.59 8.88 -10.28
N ILE A 654 -1.79 8.93 -10.88
CA ILE A 654 -2.03 8.52 -12.25
C ILE A 654 -1.38 9.51 -13.21
N GLY A 655 -1.55 10.81 -12.99
CA GLY A 655 -0.90 11.84 -13.82
C GLY A 655 0.63 11.69 -13.89
N MET A 656 1.27 11.38 -12.76
CA MET A 656 2.70 11.06 -12.71
C MET A 656 3.03 9.75 -13.42
N CYS A 657 2.21 8.71 -13.27
CA CYS A 657 2.42 7.46 -14.00
C CYS A 657 2.42 7.70 -15.52
N LEU A 658 1.41 8.41 -16.03
CA LEU A 658 1.31 8.74 -17.45
C LEU A 658 2.52 9.56 -17.91
N THR A 659 2.81 10.65 -17.21
CA THR A 659 3.85 11.61 -17.61
C THR A 659 5.24 11.00 -17.52
N LEU A 660 5.60 10.40 -16.39
CA LEU A 660 6.92 9.82 -16.20
C LEU A 660 7.11 8.54 -17.04
N GLY A 661 6.05 7.74 -17.23
CA GLY A 661 6.08 6.60 -18.13
C GLY A 661 6.39 7.02 -19.57
N ARG A 662 5.70 8.04 -20.08
CA ARG A 662 5.95 8.61 -21.41
C ARG A 662 7.35 9.21 -21.54
N GLU A 663 7.78 9.98 -20.53
CA GLU A 663 9.13 10.59 -20.53
C GLU A 663 10.25 9.54 -20.48
N LEU A 664 10.03 8.39 -19.82
CA LEU A 664 10.96 7.27 -19.88
C LEU A 664 10.99 6.65 -21.29
N GLY A 665 9.82 6.51 -21.93
CA GLY A 665 9.72 6.05 -23.32
C GLY A 665 10.57 6.90 -24.26
N LYS A 666 10.43 8.23 -24.21
CA LYS A 666 11.25 9.19 -24.99
C LYS A 666 12.75 9.02 -24.73
N TYR A 667 13.12 8.91 -23.46
CA TYR A 667 14.53 8.75 -23.07
C TYR A 667 15.13 7.45 -23.63
N LEU A 668 14.40 6.34 -23.54
CA LEU A 668 14.83 5.04 -24.07
C LEU A 668 14.78 4.98 -25.60
N ALA A 669 13.89 5.73 -26.23
CA ALA A 669 13.83 5.88 -27.68
C ALA A 669 15.08 6.58 -28.24
N ALA A 670 15.65 7.53 -27.49
CA ALA A 670 16.85 8.25 -27.87
C ALA A 670 18.16 7.46 -27.68
N LYS A 671 18.11 6.28 -27.03
CA LYS A 671 19.24 5.34 -26.89
C LYS A 671 19.30 4.36 -28.07
#